data_AF-A0A178ERF5-F1
#
_entry.id   AF-A0A178ERF5-F1
#
_cell.length_a   1.000
_cell.length_b   1.000
_cell.length_c   1.000
_cell.angle_alpha   90.00
_cell.angle_beta   90.00
_cell.angle_gamma   90.00
#
_symmetry.space_group_name_H-M   'P 1'
#
loop_
_entity.id
_entity.type
_entity.pdbx_description
1 polymer ?
#
loop_
_entity_poly.entity_id
_entity_poly.type
_entity_poly.pdbx_seq_one_letter_code
_entity_poly.pdbx_strand_id
1 'polypeptide(L)'
;MASPQQIKTPLTDLLKIRHPVLLAGMNVAAGPKLAAAVTNAGGLGVIGGLGYTPDMLREQVEEIKSHLVDKNAPFGVDLLLPQVGGNARKTNYDYTKGKLDELITVVIESGTKLFVSAVGVPPKHVVDRLHAAGILYMNMIGHPKHVQKCLDVGVDIICAQGGEGGGHTGDVPTSILIPTVAKLCQGKTSPMTGQPVQVVAAGGIFNGQSVASALMLGASGVWVGTRFILADEAGAPKDHQEAVRTAGFDDNVRTIIFTGRPMRVRNNAYITNWEENRAEEIKELTSKGIIPVEHDFEHMEDIDDETIDNARPHLMGKAAAVVNEKKPAKDIVDELVNDAVFWLKKGNGYLTKPKLAADWADDEEFDDSNALPPQQVLTNKDGTKTVISYRFDDDGKKVKTTRRIRTTVVKEHVNPRVAERRGWAKFGLEKGHPPGPSFDTTSVGENIIFRPSVNWKAQAKEVEKEGEKGSLKEQLKDKKVKCRICNGEHFTARCPYKDTMAPVDEGAGGAGMDMDGGDDKPAPGGLGQSGGSYVPPAMRKGGAGVGDKMGGKYERDDLATLRVTNVSELAEEQELRDMFERFGRVTRVFLAKDRETNMAKGFAFISFADRSDAARACDKMDGFGYRHLILRVEFAKKSADSK
;
A
#
# COMPACT_ATOMS: atom_id res chain seq x y z
N MET A 1 -30.64 -9.77 24.75
CA MET A 1 -30.94 -9.34 23.37
C MET A 1 -29.76 -8.54 22.84
N ALA A 2 -29.56 -8.53 21.52
CA ALA A 2 -28.57 -7.67 20.85
C ALA A 2 -28.81 -6.18 21.12
N SER A 3 -27.73 -5.39 21.12
CA SER A 3 -27.77 -3.94 21.25
C SER A 3 -28.28 -3.25 19.95
N PRO A 4 -28.54 -1.94 19.95
CA PRO A 4 -28.90 -1.20 18.74
C PRO A 4 -27.75 -1.19 17.71
N GLN A 5 -28.07 -1.26 16.41
CA GLN A 5 -27.07 -1.08 15.36
C GLN A 5 -26.52 0.35 15.40
N GLN A 6 -25.21 0.47 15.62
CA GLN A 6 -24.49 1.76 15.58
C GLN A 6 -23.47 1.87 14.44
N ILE A 7 -23.03 0.74 13.88
CA ILE A 7 -22.19 0.68 12.68
C ILE A 7 -22.95 -0.15 11.65
N LYS A 8 -23.26 0.48 10.51
CA LYS A 8 -23.88 -0.16 9.37
C LYS A 8 -22.88 -0.24 8.22
N THR A 9 -22.76 -1.41 7.61
CA THR A 9 -21.88 -1.70 6.46
C THR A 9 -22.62 -2.55 5.41
N PRO A 10 -22.14 -2.64 4.16
CA PRO A 10 -22.77 -3.52 3.17
C PRO A 10 -22.79 -4.99 3.60
N LEU A 11 -21.83 -5.44 4.43
CA LEU A 11 -21.82 -6.77 5.03
C LEU A 11 -22.97 -6.97 6.04
N THR A 12 -23.32 -5.95 6.82
CA THR A 12 -24.46 -6.03 7.75
C THR A 12 -25.80 -6.14 7.02
N ASP A 13 -25.98 -5.45 5.89
CA ASP A 13 -27.14 -5.61 5.02
C ASP A 13 -27.17 -6.99 4.36
N LEU A 14 -26.02 -7.44 3.82
CA LEU A 14 -25.85 -8.70 3.10
C LEU A 14 -26.15 -9.93 3.99
N LEU A 15 -25.59 -9.96 5.21
CA LEU A 15 -25.79 -11.03 6.18
C LEU A 15 -27.06 -10.85 7.04
N LYS A 16 -27.74 -9.70 6.95
CA LYS A 16 -28.90 -9.32 7.78
C LYS A 16 -28.61 -9.36 9.29
N ILE A 17 -27.46 -8.81 9.69
CA ILE A 17 -26.99 -8.73 11.09
C ILE A 17 -26.87 -7.27 11.55
N ARG A 18 -26.82 -7.04 12.87
CA ARG A 18 -26.76 -5.69 13.44
C ARG A 18 -25.34 -5.13 13.48
N HIS A 19 -24.36 -5.98 13.72
CA HIS A 19 -22.97 -5.58 13.96
C HIS A 19 -22.05 -6.24 12.94
N PRO A 20 -21.02 -5.55 12.42
CA PRO A 20 -20.10 -6.09 11.42
C PRO A 20 -19.05 -7.04 12.05
N VAL A 21 -19.48 -7.92 12.94
CA VAL A 21 -18.65 -8.83 13.75
C VAL A 21 -19.10 -10.28 13.51
N LEU A 22 -18.20 -11.08 12.98
CA LEU A 22 -18.35 -12.53 12.78
C LEU A 22 -17.48 -13.28 13.79
N LEU A 23 -18.03 -14.32 14.41
CA LEU A 23 -17.25 -15.32 15.13
C LEU A 23 -16.46 -16.17 14.13
N ALA A 24 -15.20 -16.46 14.43
CA ALA A 24 -14.41 -17.39 13.63
C ALA A 24 -14.81 -18.85 13.88
N GLY A 25 -14.90 -19.65 12.80
CA GLY A 25 -15.16 -21.09 12.83
C GLY A 25 -14.02 -21.93 13.44
N MET A 26 -13.78 -21.77 14.73
CA MET A 26 -12.74 -22.50 15.48
C MET A 26 -13.27 -23.87 15.91
N ASN A 27 -12.65 -24.96 15.46
CA ASN A 27 -13.03 -26.31 15.92
C ASN A 27 -12.93 -26.41 17.45
N VAL A 28 -13.94 -27.06 18.06
CA VAL A 28 -14.19 -27.15 19.52
C VAL A 28 -14.44 -25.80 20.21
N ALA A 29 -13.55 -24.80 20.04
CA ALA A 29 -13.64 -23.51 20.73
C ALA A 29 -14.90 -22.71 20.35
N ALA A 30 -15.24 -22.64 19.05
CA ALA A 30 -16.46 -22.01 18.53
C ALA A 30 -17.63 -23.02 18.45
N GLY A 31 -17.86 -23.76 19.54
CA GLY A 31 -18.98 -24.68 19.66
C GLY A 31 -20.35 -23.98 19.62
N PRO A 32 -21.45 -24.77 19.55
CA PRO A 32 -22.81 -24.27 19.29
C PRO A 32 -23.28 -23.11 20.17
N LYS A 33 -22.94 -23.15 21.47
CA LYS A 33 -23.29 -22.13 22.45
C LYS A 33 -22.66 -20.76 22.15
N LEU A 34 -21.37 -20.72 21.79
CA LEU A 34 -20.68 -19.50 21.42
C LEU A 34 -21.17 -18.93 20.08
N ALA A 35 -21.41 -19.80 19.09
CA ALA A 35 -22.01 -19.38 17.82
C ALA A 35 -23.39 -18.74 18.03
N ALA A 36 -24.28 -19.41 18.77
CA ALA A 36 -25.59 -18.87 19.11
C ALA A 36 -25.49 -17.57 19.93
N ALA A 37 -24.55 -17.47 20.88
CA ALA A 37 -24.35 -16.27 21.70
C ALA A 37 -23.93 -15.04 20.87
N VAL A 38 -22.99 -15.19 19.93
CA VAL A 38 -22.58 -14.08 19.03
C VAL A 38 -23.71 -13.67 18.08
N THR A 39 -24.49 -14.62 17.55
CA THR A 39 -25.70 -14.29 16.77
C THR A 39 -26.76 -13.58 17.64
N ASN A 40 -26.99 -14.05 18.88
CA ASN A 40 -27.91 -13.43 19.85
C ASN A 40 -27.48 -12.02 20.30
N ALA A 41 -26.18 -11.73 20.23
CA ALA A 41 -25.60 -10.41 20.42
C ALA A 41 -25.72 -9.50 19.19
N GLY A 42 -26.10 -10.03 18.03
CA GLY A 42 -26.35 -9.28 16.79
C GLY A 42 -25.17 -9.28 15.80
N GLY A 43 -24.11 -10.03 16.07
CA GLY A 43 -23.12 -10.41 15.07
C GLY A 43 -23.60 -11.64 14.28
N LEU A 44 -22.66 -12.43 13.74
CA LEU A 44 -22.94 -13.74 13.14
C LEU A 44 -22.03 -14.82 13.73
N GLY A 45 -22.62 -15.84 14.34
CA GLY A 45 -21.94 -17.05 14.80
C GLY A 45 -21.61 -18.01 13.66
N VAL A 46 -20.38 -18.52 13.64
CA VAL A 46 -19.95 -19.60 12.74
C VAL A 46 -19.33 -20.73 13.57
N ILE A 47 -19.73 -21.97 13.29
CA ILE A 47 -19.17 -23.17 13.90
C ILE A 47 -18.07 -23.78 13.02
N GLY A 48 -16.98 -24.24 13.63
CA GLY A 48 -15.86 -24.90 12.93
C GLY A 48 -16.04 -26.41 12.86
N GLY A 49 -16.46 -26.94 11.70
CA GLY A 49 -16.79 -28.36 11.49
C GLY A 49 -15.62 -29.26 11.07
N LEU A 50 -14.41 -29.04 11.61
CA LEU A 50 -13.23 -29.84 11.23
C LEU A 50 -13.39 -31.31 11.68
N GLY A 51 -13.45 -32.21 10.70
CA GLY A 51 -13.56 -33.65 10.94
C GLY A 51 -14.99 -34.14 11.26
N TYR A 52 -16.00 -33.28 11.15
CA TYR A 52 -17.40 -33.66 11.37
C TYR A 52 -17.89 -34.65 10.30
N THR A 53 -18.70 -35.62 10.73
CA THR A 53 -19.59 -36.35 9.81
C THR A 53 -20.83 -35.51 9.49
N PRO A 54 -21.62 -35.86 8.45
CA PRO A 54 -22.91 -35.22 8.19
C PRO A 54 -23.85 -35.22 9.40
N ASP A 55 -23.85 -36.30 10.19
CA ASP A 55 -24.74 -36.44 11.34
C ASP A 55 -24.26 -35.60 12.54
N MET A 56 -22.94 -35.56 12.81
CA MET A 56 -22.37 -34.60 13.77
C MET A 56 -22.69 -33.16 13.39
N LEU A 57 -22.64 -32.82 12.09
CA LEU A 57 -22.99 -31.47 11.62
C LEU A 57 -24.48 -31.17 11.80
N ARG A 58 -25.39 -32.15 11.63
CA ARG A 58 -26.82 -32.01 11.94
C ARG A 58 -27.01 -31.69 13.43
N GLU A 59 -26.51 -32.55 14.31
CA GLU A 59 -26.60 -32.41 15.77
C GLU A 59 -26.08 -31.06 16.26
N GLN A 60 -24.90 -30.65 15.79
CA GLN A 60 -24.29 -29.38 16.20
C GLN A 60 -25.05 -28.15 15.71
N VAL A 61 -25.68 -28.20 14.53
CA VAL A 61 -26.54 -27.10 14.03
C VAL A 61 -27.91 -27.09 14.73
N GLU A 62 -28.42 -28.23 15.16
CA GLU A 62 -29.60 -28.30 16.04
C GLU A 62 -29.30 -27.71 17.43
N GLU A 63 -28.12 -27.97 18.01
CA GLU A 63 -27.69 -27.34 19.25
C GLU A 63 -27.59 -25.80 19.10
N ILE A 64 -27.04 -25.28 18.00
CA ILE A 64 -27.04 -23.83 17.70
C ILE A 64 -28.47 -23.30 17.72
N LYS A 65 -29.38 -23.91 16.96
CA LYS A 65 -30.79 -23.52 16.87
C LYS A 65 -31.51 -23.60 18.22
N SER A 66 -31.12 -24.53 19.10
CA SER A 66 -31.66 -24.61 20.46
C SER A 66 -31.35 -23.34 21.27
N HIS A 67 -30.14 -22.77 21.11
CA HIS A 67 -29.64 -21.62 21.86
C HIS A 67 -29.91 -20.25 21.21
N LEU A 68 -30.31 -20.19 19.93
CA LEU A 68 -30.75 -18.94 19.31
C LEU A 68 -32.03 -18.38 19.96
N VAL A 69 -32.10 -17.07 20.16
CA VAL A 69 -33.30 -16.36 20.67
C VAL A 69 -34.32 -16.16 19.55
N ASP A 70 -33.90 -15.67 18.39
CA ASP A 70 -34.68 -15.74 17.15
C ASP A 70 -34.25 -17.00 16.38
N LYS A 71 -35.18 -17.93 16.20
CA LYS A 71 -34.93 -19.22 15.51
C LYS A 71 -34.67 -19.07 14.01
N ASN A 72 -34.88 -17.88 13.44
CA ASN A 72 -34.58 -17.55 12.05
C ASN A 72 -33.26 -16.77 11.88
N ALA A 73 -32.57 -16.45 12.98
CA ALA A 73 -31.35 -15.65 12.95
C ALA A 73 -30.22 -16.35 12.16
N PRO A 74 -29.39 -15.59 11.43
CA PRO A 74 -28.35 -16.16 10.59
C PRO A 74 -27.21 -16.77 11.41
N PHE A 75 -26.76 -17.94 10.98
CA PHE A 75 -25.56 -18.62 11.43
C PHE A 75 -24.79 -19.15 10.21
N GLY A 76 -23.52 -19.47 10.42
CA GLY A 76 -22.66 -20.08 9.40
C GLY A 76 -22.01 -21.39 9.84
N VAL A 77 -21.44 -22.08 8.86
CA VAL A 77 -20.65 -23.32 9.03
C VAL A 77 -19.33 -23.16 8.29
N ASP A 78 -18.22 -23.45 8.96
CA ASP A 78 -16.86 -23.41 8.39
C ASP A 78 -16.29 -24.82 8.24
N LEU A 79 -15.86 -25.17 7.02
CA LEU A 79 -15.18 -26.42 6.70
C LEU A 79 -13.80 -26.15 6.12
N LEU A 80 -12.82 -26.98 6.50
CA LEU A 80 -11.46 -26.90 5.98
C LEU A 80 -11.34 -27.86 4.79
N LEU A 81 -11.15 -27.30 3.58
CA LEU A 81 -11.17 -27.99 2.28
C LEU A 81 -9.80 -27.91 1.58
N PRO A 82 -8.71 -28.45 2.17
CA PRO A 82 -7.37 -28.35 1.60
C PRO A 82 -7.33 -29.00 0.19
N GLN A 83 -6.69 -28.33 -0.77
CA GLN A 83 -6.45 -28.91 -2.09
C GLN A 83 -5.60 -30.19 -1.96
N VAL A 84 -6.18 -31.33 -2.35
CA VAL A 84 -5.50 -32.63 -2.49
C VAL A 84 -5.08 -32.82 -3.94
N GLY A 85 -3.95 -33.49 -4.17
CA GLY A 85 -3.45 -33.82 -5.52
C GLY A 85 -2.89 -32.64 -6.34
N GLY A 86 -2.28 -32.99 -7.47
CA GLY A 86 -1.51 -32.03 -8.30
C GLY A 86 -0.39 -31.38 -7.49
N ASN A 87 -0.24 -30.06 -7.60
CA ASN A 87 0.79 -29.28 -6.88
C ASN A 87 0.44 -29.01 -5.41
N ALA A 88 -0.28 -29.93 -4.75
CA ALA A 88 -0.57 -29.88 -3.32
C ALA A 88 0.69 -30.17 -2.48
N ARG A 89 0.62 -29.85 -1.18
CA ARG A 89 1.58 -30.41 -0.20
C ARG A 89 1.27 -31.90 -0.06
N LYS A 90 2.29 -32.75 0.05
CA LYS A 90 2.11 -34.20 0.28
C LYS A 90 1.37 -34.51 1.58
N THR A 91 1.47 -33.63 2.57
CA THR A 91 0.74 -33.68 3.85
C THR A 91 -0.74 -33.27 3.76
N ASN A 92 -1.24 -32.86 2.57
CA ASN A 92 -2.66 -32.54 2.41
C ASN A 92 -3.47 -33.82 2.16
N TYR A 93 -4.34 -34.17 3.09
CA TYR A 93 -5.41 -35.15 2.88
C TYR A 93 -6.79 -34.48 2.91
N ASP A 94 -7.83 -35.17 2.45
CA ASP A 94 -9.21 -34.67 2.50
C ASP A 94 -9.79 -34.84 3.90
N TYR A 95 -9.99 -33.72 4.60
CA TYR A 95 -10.55 -33.69 5.95
C TYR A 95 -12.03 -34.11 6.00
N THR A 96 -12.74 -34.12 4.85
CA THR A 96 -14.12 -34.61 4.74
C THR A 96 -14.21 -36.12 4.50
N LYS A 97 -13.08 -36.80 4.24
CA LYS A 97 -13.00 -38.25 3.97
C LYS A 97 -13.98 -38.71 2.87
N GLY A 98 -14.10 -37.93 1.80
CA GLY A 98 -15.00 -38.14 0.66
C GLY A 98 -16.43 -37.62 0.85
N LYS A 99 -16.80 -37.15 2.04
CA LYS A 99 -18.19 -36.78 2.39
C LYS A 99 -18.55 -35.31 2.15
N LEU A 100 -17.72 -34.54 1.42
CA LEU A 100 -17.97 -33.11 1.14
C LEU A 100 -19.39 -32.86 0.60
N ASP A 101 -19.84 -33.61 -0.41
CA ASP A 101 -21.17 -33.38 -0.99
C ASP A 101 -22.33 -33.78 -0.04
N GLU A 102 -22.13 -34.71 0.91
CA GLU A 102 -23.08 -35.00 1.99
C GLU A 102 -23.12 -33.84 3.02
N LEU A 103 -21.96 -33.32 3.43
CA LEU A 103 -21.85 -32.17 4.35
C LEU A 103 -22.49 -30.92 3.76
N ILE A 104 -22.31 -30.66 2.46
CA ILE A 104 -22.97 -29.54 1.76
C ILE A 104 -24.49 -29.75 1.66
N THR A 105 -24.98 -30.98 1.54
CA THR A 105 -26.42 -31.26 1.69
C THR A 105 -26.92 -30.85 3.08
N VAL A 106 -26.21 -31.20 4.15
CA VAL A 106 -26.57 -30.79 5.52
C VAL A 106 -26.51 -29.27 5.72
N VAL A 107 -25.50 -28.57 5.17
CA VAL A 107 -25.42 -27.10 5.18
C VAL A 107 -26.67 -26.47 4.53
N ILE A 108 -27.16 -27.06 3.43
CA ILE A 108 -28.36 -26.61 2.71
C ILE A 108 -29.64 -26.93 3.48
N GLU A 109 -29.85 -28.19 3.86
CA GLU A 109 -31.03 -28.68 4.61
C GLU A 109 -31.22 -27.95 5.94
N SER A 110 -30.12 -27.65 6.64
CA SER A 110 -30.16 -26.92 7.91
C SER A 110 -30.52 -25.43 7.77
N GLY A 111 -30.54 -24.87 6.56
CA GLY A 111 -30.87 -23.47 6.32
C GLY A 111 -29.76 -22.47 6.68
N THR A 112 -28.52 -22.93 6.77
CA THR A 112 -27.30 -22.11 6.99
C THR A 112 -27.28 -20.87 6.08
N LYS A 113 -26.76 -19.74 6.55
CA LYS A 113 -26.73 -18.47 5.77
C LYS A 113 -25.34 -18.09 5.26
N LEU A 114 -24.29 -18.60 5.88
CA LEU A 114 -22.90 -18.39 5.48
C LEU A 114 -22.13 -19.71 5.50
N PHE A 115 -21.69 -20.20 4.35
CA PHE A 115 -20.70 -21.25 4.24
C PHE A 115 -19.30 -20.64 4.19
N VAL A 116 -18.37 -21.20 4.96
CA VAL A 116 -16.97 -20.74 5.01
C VAL A 116 -16.02 -21.87 4.63
N SER A 117 -15.02 -21.52 3.82
CA SER A 117 -13.88 -22.36 3.49
C SER A 117 -12.62 -21.76 4.14
N ALA A 118 -12.27 -22.21 5.35
CA ALA A 118 -11.10 -21.73 6.09
C ALA A 118 -9.76 -22.10 5.44
N VAL A 119 -9.68 -23.26 4.80
CA VAL A 119 -8.44 -23.77 4.21
C VAL A 119 -8.72 -24.27 2.80
N GLY A 120 -8.04 -23.71 1.81
CA GLY A 120 -8.21 -24.08 0.41
C GLY A 120 -9.21 -23.21 -0.32
N VAL A 121 -9.81 -23.76 -1.39
CA VAL A 121 -10.90 -23.18 -2.18
C VAL A 121 -11.78 -24.36 -2.61
N PRO A 122 -13.10 -24.33 -2.38
CA PRO A 122 -14.00 -25.43 -2.72
C PRO A 122 -14.02 -25.73 -4.23
N PRO A 123 -14.38 -26.96 -4.63
CA PRO A 123 -14.77 -27.26 -6.00
C PRO A 123 -15.91 -26.34 -6.47
N LYS A 124 -15.91 -25.94 -7.74
CA LYS A 124 -16.93 -25.01 -8.27
C LYS A 124 -18.37 -25.54 -8.10
N HIS A 125 -18.59 -26.85 -8.23
CA HIS A 125 -19.93 -27.44 -8.06
C HIS A 125 -20.49 -27.26 -6.64
N VAL A 126 -19.63 -27.17 -5.63
CA VAL A 126 -20.04 -26.86 -4.25
C VAL A 126 -20.53 -25.42 -4.14
N VAL A 127 -19.82 -24.46 -4.75
CA VAL A 127 -20.26 -23.05 -4.79
C VAL A 127 -21.59 -22.93 -5.55
N ASP A 128 -21.72 -23.59 -6.70
CA ASP A 128 -22.95 -23.57 -7.49
C ASP A 128 -24.15 -24.18 -6.72
N ARG A 129 -23.93 -25.26 -5.93
CA ARG A 129 -24.96 -25.83 -5.03
C ARG A 129 -25.36 -24.88 -3.90
N LEU A 130 -24.40 -24.20 -3.27
CA LEU A 130 -24.65 -23.22 -2.21
C LEU A 130 -25.41 -22.00 -2.74
N HIS A 131 -25.01 -21.49 -3.91
CA HIS A 131 -25.66 -20.37 -4.59
C HIS A 131 -27.08 -20.69 -5.04
N ALA A 132 -27.32 -21.89 -5.56
CA ALA A 132 -28.68 -22.36 -5.88
C ALA A 132 -29.59 -22.46 -4.65
N ALA A 133 -29.03 -22.65 -3.45
CA ALA A 133 -29.74 -22.64 -2.17
C ALA A 133 -29.83 -21.25 -1.51
N GLY A 134 -29.26 -20.20 -2.13
CA GLY A 134 -29.22 -18.85 -1.56
C GLY A 134 -28.28 -18.68 -0.36
N ILE A 135 -27.25 -19.53 -0.25
CA ILE A 135 -26.25 -19.51 0.84
C ILE A 135 -25.01 -18.76 0.37
N LEU A 136 -24.60 -17.75 1.14
CA LEU A 136 -23.38 -16.98 0.86
C LEU A 136 -22.15 -17.84 1.10
N TYR A 137 -21.16 -17.74 0.20
CA TYR A 137 -19.89 -18.43 0.32
C TYR A 137 -18.74 -17.44 0.59
N MET A 138 -18.06 -17.65 1.71
CA MET A 138 -16.85 -16.95 2.10
C MET A 138 -15.62 -17.86 2.00
N ASN A 139 -14.51 -17.33 1.46
CA ASN A 139 -13.22 -18.03 1.50
C ASN A 139 -12.21 -17.25 2.33
N MET A 140 -11.46 -17.94 3.18
CA MET A 140 -10.35 -17.36 3.93
C MET A 140 -9.05 -17.38 3.12
N ILE A 141 -8.25 -16.31 3.22
CA ILE A 141 -6.96 -16.19 2.55
C ILE A 141 -5.92 -15.53 3.47
N GLY A 142 -4.69 -16.05 3.45
CA GLY A 142 -3.52 -15.45 4.10
C GLY A 142 -2.50 -14.81 3.15
N HIS A 143 -2.83 -14.64 1.86
CA HIS A 143 -1.93 -14.06 0.86
C HIS A 143 -2.69 -13.53 -0.38
N PRO A 144 -2.35 -12.34 -0.96
CA PRO A 144 -3.11 -11.73 -2.05
C PRO A 144 -3.30 -12.61 -3.29
N LYS A 145 -2.30 -13.42 -3.66
CA LYS A 145 -2.36 -14.36 -4.80
C LYS A 145 -3.56 -15.32 -4.80
N HIS A 146 -4.22 -15.54 -3.66
CA HIS A 146 -5.38 -16.42 -3.56
C HIS A 146 -6.68 -15.75 -4.04
N VAL A 147 -6.74 -14.41 -4.07
CA VAL A 147 -7.95 -13.64 -4.43
C VAL A 147 -8.50 -14.07 -5.78
N GLN A 148 -7.67 -14.15 -6.82
CA GLN A 148 -8.13 -14.50 -8.17
C GLN A 148 -8.79 -15.88 -8.20
N LYS A 149 -8.17 -16.91 -7.62
CA LYS A 149 -8.77 -18.26 -7.54
C LYS A 149 -10.12 -18.29 -6.81
N CYS A 150 -10.33 -17.39 -5.84
CA CYS A 150 -11.62 -17.26 -5.14
C CYS A 150 -12.66 -16.56 -6.03
N LEU A 151 -12.28 -15.52 -6.76
CA LEU A 151 -13.13 -14.85 -7.75
C LEU A 151 -13.52 -15.79 -8.90
N ASP A 152 -12.59 -16.62 -9.38
CA ASP A 152 -12.80 -17.56 -10.49
C ASP A 152 -13.87 -18.63 -10.19
N VAL A 153 -14.04 -19.01 -8.91
CA VAL A 153 -15.12 -19.92 -8.48
C VAL A 153 -16.41 -19.20 -8.07
N GLY A 154 -16.41 -17.86 -7.98
CA GLY A 154 -17.58 -17.06 -7.64
C GLY A 154 -17.76 -16.70 -6.16
N VAL A 155 -16.69 -16.44 -5.41
CA VAL A 155 -16.78 -16.05 -3.99
C VAL A 155 -17.61 -14.78 -3.76
N ASP A 156 -18.41 -14.76 -2.69
CA ASP A 156 -19.22 -13.60 -2.29
C ASP A 156 -18.48 -12.69 -1.30
N ILE A 157 -17.69 -13.30 -0.41
CA ILE A 157 -16.97 -12.63 0.68
C ILE A 157 -15.53 -13.20 0.76
N ILE A 158 -14.52 -12.35 0.82
CA ILE A 158 -13.13 -12.79 1.04
C ILE A 158 -12.70 -12.39 2.46
N CYS A 159 -12.37 -13.38 3.29
CA CYS A 159 -11.80 -13.13 4.62
C CYS A 159 -10.27 -13.04 4.51
N ALA A 160 -9.72 -11.85 4.72
CA ALA A 160 -8.29 -11.55 4.68
C ALA A 160 -7.68 -11.74 6.08
N GLN A 161 -7.09 -12.90 6.34
CA GLN A 161 -6.45 -13.25 7.61
C GLN A 161 -4.95 -12.94 7.59
N GLY A 162 -4.52 -11.92 8.33
CA GLY A 162 -3.11 -11.62 8.53
C GLY A 162 -2.38 -12.70 9.34
N GLY A 163 -1.05 -12.77 9.19
CA GLY A 163 -0.16 -13.72 9.87
C GLY A 163 -0.20 -13.65 11.41
N GLU A 164 -0.83 -12.62 11.98
CA GLU A 164 -1.16 -12.41 13.39
C GLU A 164 -2.32 -13.30 13.88
N GLY A 165 -3.13 -13.87 12.97
CA GLY A 165 -4.23 -14.79 13.28
C GLY A 165 -3.76 -16.15 13.82
N GLY A 166 -4.61 -16.78 14.64
CA GLY A 166 -4.40 -18.13 15.17
C GLY A 166 -4.85 -19.23 14.21
N GLY A 167 -4.45 -20.47 14.47
CA GLY A 167 -4.75 -21.58 13.58
C GLY A 167 -4.00 -21.46 12.25
N HIS A 168 -4.48 -22.09 11.18
CA HIS A 168 -3.85 -21.98 9.85
C HIS A 168 -3.81 -20.53 9.38
N THR A 169 -2.61 -20.02 9.08
CA THR A 169 -2.42 -18.58 8.84
C THR A 169 -1.27 -18.31 7.86
N GLY A 170 -1.25 -17.10 7.30
CA GLY A 170 -0.22 -16.64 6.37
C GLY A 170 1.04 -16.09 7.03
N ASP A 171 1.76 -15.27 6.27
CA ASP A 171 2.92 -14.47 6.67
C ASP A 171 2.68 -12.96 6.53
N VAL A 172 1.88 -12.55 5.54
CA VAL A 172 1.52 -11.15 5.30
C VAL A 172 0.78 -10.55 6.52
N PRO A 173 1.25 -9.43 7.11
CA PRO A 173 0.57 -8.78 8.23
C PRO A 173 -0.83 -8.24 7.87
N THR A 174 -1.74 -8.21 8.85
CA THR A 174 -3.11 -7.68 8.76
C THR A 174 -3.16 -6.29 8.11
N SER A 175 -2.25 -5.39 8.51
CA SER A 175 -2.16 -4.01 8.01
C SER A 175 -1.79 -3.89 6.52
N ILE A 176 -1.16 -4.92 5.94
CA ILE A 176 -0.77 -4.98 4.52
C ILE A 176 -1.75 -5.83 3.71
N LEU A 177 -2.20 -6.96 4.27
CA LEU A 177 -3.08 -7.91 3.60
C LEU A 177 -4.45 -7.31 3.30
N ILE A 178 -5.14 -6.74 4.30
CA ILE A 178 -6.51 -6.24 4.14
C ILE A 178 -6.62 -5.19 3.03
N PRO A 179 -5.85 -4.08 3.01
CA PRO A 179 -6.01 -3.06 1.97
C PRO A 179 -5.59 -3.57 0.59
N THR A 180 -4.63 -4.51 0.52
CA THR A 180 -4.27 -5.17 -0.74
C THR A 180 -5.41 -6.03 -1.28
N VAL A 181 -6.07 -6.81 -0.42
CA VAL A 181 -7.21 -7.66 -0.81
C VAL A 181 -8.43 -6.80 -1.16
N ALA A 182 -8.74 -5.79 -0.35
CA ALA A 182 -9.78 -4.80 -0.64
C ALA A 182 -9.55 -4.14 -2.01
N LYS A 183 -8.30 -3.77 -2.34
CA LYS A 183 -7.95 -3.20 -3.65
C LYS A 183 -8.15 -4.18 -4.81
N LEU A 184 -7.84 -5.47 -4.62
CA LEU A 184 -8.05 -6.51 -5.64
C LEU A 184 -9.53 -6.86 -5.87
N CYS A 185 -10.39 -6.67 -4.85
CA CYS A 185 -11.84 -6.86 -4.96
C CYS A 185 -12.59 -5.67 -5.58
N GLN A 186 -11.94 -4.51 -5.78
CA GLN A 186 -12.61 -3.34 -6.38
C GLN A 186 -13.15 -3.64 -7.79
N GLY A 187 -14.44 -3.36 -7.99
CA GLY A 187 -15.13 -3.64 -9.25
C GLY A 187 -15.41 -5.12 -9.53
N LYS A 188 -15.25 -6.01 -8.55
CA LYS A 188 -15.65 -7.43 -8.63
C LYS A 188 -17.02 -7.61 -7.99
N THR A 189 -17.88 -8.44 -8.58
CA THR A 189 -19.24 -8.72 -8.08
C THR A 189 -19.47 -10.20 -7.84
N SER A 190 -20.23 -10.51 -6.80
CA SER A 190 -20.75 -11.84 -6.48
C SER A 190 -21.70 -12.33 -7.59
N PRO A 191 -21.54 -13.57 -8.10
CA PRO A 191 -22.48 -14.14 -9.07
C PRO A 191 -23.89 -14.36 -8.51
N MET A 192 -24.02 -14.73 -7.23
CA MET A 192 -25.32 -14.98 -6.60
C MET A 192 -26.12 -13.71 -6.32
N THR A 193 -25.44 -12.64 -5.90
CA THR A 193 -26.12 -11.44 -5.37
C THR A 193 -26.10 -10.25 -6.33
N GLY A 194 -25.21 -10.25 -7.32
CA GLY A 194 -24.93 -9.09 -8.18
C GLY A 194 -24.27 -7.90 -7.47
N GLN A 195 -24.03 -8.00 -6.15
CA GLN A 195 -23.40 -6.94 -5.35
C GLN A 195 -21.87 -7.06 -5.38
N PRO A 196 -21.12 -6.00 -4.99
CA PRO A 196 -19.66 -6.07 -4.89
C PRO A 196 -19.20 -7.19 -3.93
N VAL A 197 -18.11 -7.88 -4.29
CA VAL A 197 -17.49 -8.89 -3.42
C VAL A 197 -17.00 -8.20 -2.14
N GLN A 198 -17.48 -8.68 -0.99
CA GLN A 198 -17.15 -8.09 0.31
C GLN A 198 -15.79 -8.57 0.82
N VAL A 199 -15.16 -7.79 1.69
CA VAL A 199 -13.90 -8.15 2.34
C VAL A 199 -14.06 -8.11 3.86
N VAL A 200 -13.78 -9.22 4.51
CA VAL A 200 -13.79 -9.34 5.98
C VAL A 200 -12.35 -9.38 6.46
N ALA A 201 -12.06 -8.66 7.53
CA ALA A 201 -10.74 -8.60 8.14
C ALA A 201 -10.56 -9.68 9.22
N ALA A 202 -9.41 -10.35 9.25
CA ALA A 202 -9.06 -11.34 10.27
C ALA A 202 -7.58 -11.25 10.68
N GLY A 203 -7.29 -11.75 11.89
CA GLY A 203 -5.95 -11.72 12.49
C GLY A 203 -5.64 -10.39 13.18
N GLY A 204 -5.16 -10.44 14.43
CA GLY A 204 -4.81 -9.25 15.21
C GLY A 204 -5.99 -8.39 15.69
N ILE A 205 -7.25 -8.83 15.51
CA ILE A 205 -8.46 -8.10 15.92
C ILE A 205 -8.92 -8.60 17.29
N PHE A 206 -9.14 -7.67 18.23
CA PHE A 206 -9.48 -7.99 19.63
C PHE A 206 -10.29 -6.90 20.37
N ASN A 207 -10.17 -5.63 19.99
CA ASN A 207 -10.91 -4.49 20.59
C ASN A 207 -11.53 -3.59 19.50
N GLY A 208 -12.41 -2.65 19.86
CA GLY A 208 -13.06 -1.80 18.86
C GLY A 208 -12.12 -0.85 18.10
N GLN A 209 -10.94 -0.52 18.63
CA GLN A 209 -9.91 0.20 17.86
C GLN A 209 -9.42 -0.64 16.67
N SER A 210 -9.19 -1.95 16.87
CA SER A 210 -8.83 -2.87 15.80
C SER A 210 -9.96 -3.08 14.78
N VAL A 211 -11.23 -2.99 15.21
CA VAL A 211 -12.41 -3.00 14.31
C VAL A 211 -12.50 -1.72 13.49
N ALA A 212 -12.35 -0.54 14.10
CA ALA A 212 -12.30 0.74 13.39
C ALA A 212 -11.15 0.76 12.37
N SER A 213 -9.97 0.28 12.75
CA SER A 213 -8.82 0.11 11.84
C SER A 213 -9.15 -0.79 10.66
N ALA A 214 -9.72 -1.98 10.90
CA ALA A 214 -10.12 -2.91 9.84
C ALA A 214 -11.11 -2.29 8.82
N LEU A 215 -12.10 -1.52 9.30
CA LEU A 215 -13.04 -0.80 8.44
C LEU A 215 -12.32 0.28 7.59
N MET A 216 -11.38 1.01 8.17
CA MET A 216 -10.58 2.02 7.45
C MET A 216 -9.54 1.40 6.48
N LEU A 217 -9.12 0.15 6.70
CA LEU A 217 -8.33 -0.63 5.74
C LEU A 217 -9.17 -1.15 4.55
N GLY A 218 -10.47 -0.86 4.51
CA GLY A 218 -11.37 -1.22 3.41
C GLY A 218 -12.10 -2.56 3.58
N ALA A 219 -12.10 -3.15 4.78
CA ALA A 219 -13.00 -4.25 5.10
C ALA A 219 -14.42 -3.74 5.41
N SER A 220 -15.42 -4.58 5.13
CA SER A 220 -16.83 -4.35 5.47
C SER A 220 -17.23 -4.94 6.83
N GLY A 221 -16.31 -5.64 7.51
CA GLY A 221 -16.46 -6.16 8.86
C GLY A 221 -15.29 -7.03 9.30
N VAL A 222 -15.40 -7.65 10.47
CA VAL A 222 -14.33 -8.42 11.12
C VAL A 222 -14.71 -9.88 11.41
N TRP A 223 -13.72 -10.75 11.40
CA TRP A 223 -13.80 -12.17 11.74
C TRP A 223 -12.82 -12.46 12.88
N VAL A 224 -13.36 -12.80 14.05
CA VAL A 224 -12.64 -12.75 15.32
C VAL A 224 -12.62 -14.13 15.96
N GLY A 225 -11.42 -14.65 16.22
CA GLY A 225 -11.18 -15.91 16.91
C GLY A 225 -10.76 -15.70 18.37
N THR A 226 -9.46 -15.44 18.59
CA THR A 226 -8.83 -15.48 19.92
C THR A 226 -9.51 -14.66 21.01
N ARG A 227 -10.12 -13.50 20.70
CA ARG A 227 -10.88 -12.72 21.71
C ARG A 227 -12.04 -13.51 22.33
N PHE A 228 -12.71 -14.35 21.54
CA PHE A 228 -13.83 -15.20 21.95
C PHE A 228 -13.42 -16.56 22.53
N ILE A 229 -12.12 -16.92 22.57
CA ILE A 229 -11.68 -18.11 23.32
C ILE A 229 -11.89 -17.90 24.83
N LEU A 230 -11.78 -16.64 25.30
CA LEU A 230 -12.17 -16.23 26.66
C LEU A 230 -13.63 -15.76 26.73
N ALA A 231 -14.53 -16.31 25.93
CA ALA A 231 -15.97 -16.13 26.15
C ALA A 231 -16.48 -17.09 27.24
N ASP A 232 -17.54 -16.71 27.97
CA ASP A 232 -18.21 -17.61 28.91
C ASP A 232 -18.87 -18.81 28.22
N GLU A 233 -19.36 -18.59 27.00
CA GLU A 233 -20.03 -19.57 26.15
C GLU A 233 -19.07 -20.42 25.30
N ALA A 234 -17.74 -20.19 25.40
CA ALA A 234 -16.73 -20.87 24.60
C ALA A 234 -16.62 -22.37 24.93
N GLY A 235 -16.58 -23.20 23.88
CA GLY A 235 -16.33 -24.65 24.00
C GLY A 235 -14.86 -25.02 24.23
N ALA A 236 -13.96 -24.03 24.33
CA ALA A 236 -12.53 -24.23 24.47
C ALA A 236 -12.19 -24.94 25.80
N PRO A 237 -11.33 -25.97 25.80
CA PRO A 237 -10.82 -26.60 27.03
C PRO A 237 -10.20 -25.59 28.01
N LYS A 238 -10.24 -25.88 29.32
CA LYS A 238 -9.80 -24.93 30.37
C LYS A 238 -8.31 -24.57 30.26
N ASP A 239 -7.49 -25.56 29.96
CA ASP A 239 -6.08 -25.48 29.59
C ASP A 239 -5.86 -24.53 28.40
N HIS A 240 -6.64 -24.67 27.32
CA HIS A 240 -6.56 -23.79 26.16
C HIS A 240 -7.03 -22.35 26.48
N GLN A 241 -8.06 -22.18 27.30
CA GLN A 241 -8.46 -20.85 27.79
C GLN A 241 -7.34 -20.21 28.62
N GLU A 242 -6.75 -20.94 29.56
CA GLU A 242 -5.66 -20.45 30.40
C GLU A 242 -4.40 -20.11 29.59
N ALA A 243 -4.05 -20.93 28.58
CA ALA A 243 -2.92 -20.70 27.69
C ALA A 243 -3.08 -19.43 26.82
N VAL A 244 -4.32 -19.03 26.49
CA VAL A 244 -4.62 -17.70 25.90
C VAL A 244 -4.51 -16.61 26.96
N ARG A 245 -5.15 -16.79 28.12
CA ARG A 245 -5.23 -15.79 29.21
C ARG A 245 -3.86 -15.36 29.75
N THR A 246 -2.88 -16.26 29.67
CA THR A 246 -1.51 -16.11 30.17
C THR A 246 -0.48 -15.81 29.07
N ALA A 247 -0.91 -15.51 27.84
CA ALA A 247 0.02 -15.25 26.74
C ALA A 247 0.70 -13.87 26.84
N GLY A 248 2.02 -13.85 26.67
CA GLY A 248 2.79 -12.69 26.23
C GLY A 248 2.86 -12.55 24.71
N PHE A 249 3.58 -11.53 24.23
CA PHE A 249 3.74 -11.27 22.79
C PHE A 249 4.51 -12.36 22.06
N ASP A 250 5.47 -13.00 22.71
CA ASP A 250 6.39 -13.99 22.11
C ASP A 250 5.94 -15.44 22.30
N ASP A 251 4.97 -15.68 23.20
CA ASP A 251 4.40 -16.98 23.60
C ASP A 251 3.65 -17.75 22.48
N ASN A 252 3.78 -17.36 21.22
CA ASN A 252 3.18 -18.05 20.09
C ASN A 252 4.06 -18.02 18.83
N VAL A 253 4.21 -19.21 18.25
CA VAL A 253 5.03 -19.54 17.08
C VAL A 253 4.11 -19.96 15.92
N ARG A 254 4.61 -19.89 14.68
CA ARG A 254 3.87 -20.33 13.48
C ARG A 254 4.61 -21.48 12.77
N THR A 255 4.43 -22.66 13.34
CA THR A 255 5.03 -23.94 12.94
C THR A 255 4.27 -24.62 11.79
N ILE A 256 4.83 -25.70 11.24
CA ILE A 256 4.12 -26.66 10.37
C ILE A 256 3.95 -28.07 10.99
N ILE A 257 4.49 -28.36 12.17
CA ILE A 257 4.64 -29.74 12.69
C ILE A 257 3.34 -30.52 12.87
N PHE A 258 2.21 -29.83 13.07
CA PHE A 258 0.91 -30.45 13.33
C PHE A 258 0.10 -30.82 12.07
N THR A 259 0.41 -30.27 10.89
CA THR A 259 -0.41 -30.46 9.66
C THR A 259 0.37 -30.31 8.33
N GLY A 260 1.68 -30.10 8.40
CA GLY A 260 2.51 -29.70 7.25
C GLY A 260 2.12 -28.33 6.64
N ARG A 261 1.22 -27.58 7.28
CA ARG A 261 0.71 -26.26 6.89
C ARG A 261 1.01 -25.24 7.99
N PRO A 262 1.41 -23.99 7.64
CA PRO A 262 1.67 -22.96 8.63
C PRO A 262 0.46 -22.69 9.53
N MET A 263 0.67 -22.91 10.84
CA MET A 263 -0.36 -22.80 11.86
C MET A 263 0.21 -22.10 13.10
N ARG A 264 -0.51 -21.09 13.63
CA ARG A 264 -0.09 -20.35 14.83
C ARG A 264 -0.73 -20.91 16.09
N VAL A 265 0.13 -21.18 17.07
CA VAL A 265 -0.14 -21.91 18.31
C VAL A 265 0.60 -21.28 19.49
N ARG A 266 0.18 -21.58 20.72
CA ARG A 266 1.00 -21.40 21.93
C ARG A 266 2.36 -22.07 21.71
N ASN A 267 3.46 -21.40 22.09
CA ASN A 267 4.77 -22.02 22.11
C ASN A 267 5.04 -22.71 23.47
N ASN A 268 5.78 -23.82 23.45
CA ASN A 268 6.25 -24.59 24.60
C ASN A 268 7.58 -25.28 24.27
N ALA A 269 8.16 -26.04 25.21
CA ALA A 269 9.45 -26.70 25.03
C ALA A 269 9.46 -27.69 23.85
N TYR A 270 8.40 -28.50 23.68
CA TYR A 270 8.27 -29.47 22.59
C TYR A 270 8.28 -28.81 21.20
N ILE A 271 7.46 -27.76 21.02
CA ILE A 271 7.38 -27.03 19.74
C ILE A 271 8.67 -26.24 19.49
N THR A 272 9.30 -25.68 20.52
CA THR A 272 10.58 -24.97 20.41
C THR A 272 11.70 -25.92 19.97
N ASN A 273 11.79 -27.11 20.57
CA ASN A 273 12.75 -28.14 20.16
C ASN A 273 12.57 -28.53 18.68
N TRP A 274 11.33 -28.64 18.23
CA TRP A 274 11.01 -28.91 16.82
C TRP A 274 11.48 -27.80 15.87
N GLU A 275 11.16 -26.54 16.16
CA GLU A 275 11.46 -25.40 15.27
C GLU A 275 12.95 -24.97 15.33
N GLU A 276 13.64 -25.12 16.46
CA GLU A 276 15.03 -24.69 16.64
C GLU A 276 16.05 -25.81 16.39
N ASN A 277 15.83 -27.02 16.92
CA ASN A 277 16.83 -28.10 16.86
C ASN A 277 16.56 -29.11 15.72
N ARG A 278 15.28 -29.34 15.36
CA ARG A 278 14.86 -30.41 14.43
C ARG A 278 14.39 -29.88 13.07
N ALA A 279 14.79 -28.66 12.70
CA ALA A 279 14.31 -27.97 11.50
C ALA A 279 14.59 -28.70 10.15
N GLU A 280 15.61 -29.55 10.07
CA GLU A 280 15.85 -30.40 8.89
C GLU A 280 14.95 -31.64 8.86
N GLU A 281 14.67 -32.27 10.00
CA GLU A 281 13.70 -33.38 10.10
C GLU A 281 12.30 -32.93 9.65
N ILE A 282 11.88 -31.72 10.04
CA ILE A 282 10.61 -31.12 9.58
C ILE A 282 10.55 -31.09 8.04
N LYS A 283 11.65 -30.72 7.37
CA LYS A 283 11.71 -30.70 5.89
C LYS A 283 11.67 -32.11 5.34
N GLU A 284 12.45 -33.05 5.90
CA GLU A 284 12.49 -34.43 5.42
C GLU A 284 11.12 -35.11 5.54
N LEU A 285 10.52 -35.11 6.73
CA LEU A 285 9.22 -35.74 7.01
C LEU A 285 8.11 -35.15 6.14
N THR A 286 7.98 -33.81 6.10
CA THR A 286 6.96 -33.18 5.25
C THR A 286 7.23 -33.32 3.75
N SER A 287 8.49 -33.55 3.33
CA SER A 287 8.83 -33.91 1.94
C SER A 287 8.50 -35.37 1.58
N LYS A 288 8.36 -36.26 2.57
CA LYS A 288 7.80 -37.61 2.41
C LYS A 288 6.26 -37.57 2.44
N GLY A 289 5.68 -36.59 3.12
CA GLY A 289 4.24 -36.43 3.34
C GLY A 289 3.80 -36.73 4.77
N ILE A 290 4.75 -37.04 5.65
CA ILE A 290 4.56 -37.38 7.06
C ILE A 290 4.41 -36.09 7.87
N ILE A 291 3.54 -36.11 8.89
CA ILE A 291 3.38 -35.02 9.86
C ILE A 291 4.41 -35.22 10.98
N PRO A 292 5.26 -34.23 11.30
CA PRO A 292 6.30 -34.39 12.33
C PRO A 292 5.79 -34.83 13.72
N VAL A 293 4.64 -34.32 14.16
CA VAL A 293 4.05 -34.75 15.45
C VAL A 293 3.51 -36.18 15.40
N GLU A 294 2.87 -36.59 14.29
CA GLU A 294 2.40 -37.98 14.11
C GLU A 294 3.59 -38.95 14.07
N HIS A 295 4.70 -38.55 13.45
CA HIS A 295 5.94 -39.33 13.43
C HIS A 295 6.52 -39.56 14.84
N ASP A 296 6.61 -38.53 15.68
CA ASP A 296 7.06 -38.70 17.08
C ASP A 296 6.15 -39.69 17.82
N PHE A 297 4.82 -39.55 17.68
CA PHE A 297 3.84 -40.48 18.29
C PHE A 297 3.93 -41.93 17.76
N GLU A 298 4.45 -42.14 16.55
CA GLU A 298 4.66 -43.48 15.97
C GLU A 298 6.02 -44.12 16.32
N HIS A 299 7.03 -43.33 16.69
CA HIS A 299 8.43 -43.77 16.76
C HIS A 299 9.13 -43.56 18.12
N MET A 300 8.50 -42.85 19.06
CA MET A 300 9.01 -42.75 20.43
C MET A 300 8.47 -43.89 21.30
N GLU A 301 9.35 -44.77 21.75
CA GLU A 301 9.08 -45.68 22.86
C GLU A 301 9.06 -44.84 24.17
N ASP A 302 8.10 -45.11 25.06
CA ASP A 302 7.88 -44.43 26.36
C ASP A 302 7.71 -42.89 26.31
N ILE A 303 6.71 -42.41 25.54
CA ILE A 303 6.26 -41.00 25.60
C ILE A 303 5.58 -40.70 26.95
N ASP A 304 6.07 -39.69 27.67
CA ASP A 304 5.47 -39.24 28.93
C ASP A 304 4.25 -38.33 28.73
N ASP A 305 3.37 -38.28 29.76
CA ASP A 305 2.14 -37.46 29.73
C ASP A 305 2.43 -35.97 29.46
N GLU A 306 3.57 -35.45 29.93
CA GLU A 306 3.99 -34.07 29.69
C GLU A 306 4.28 -33.82 28.19
N THR A 307 4.89 -34.79 27.49
CA THR A 307 5.11 -34.72 26.04
C THR A 307 3.80 -34.85 25.28
N ILE A 308 2.87 -35.70 25.72
CA ILE A 308 1.52 -35.82 25.12
C ILE A 308 0.76 -34.48 25.23
N ASP A 309 0.73 -33.87 26.41
CA ASP A 309 0.07 -32.59 26.62
C ASP A 309 0.78 -31.43 25.88
N ASN A 310 2.12 -31.41 25.85
CA ASN A 310 2.86 -30.41 25.08
C ASN A 310 2.73 -30.59 23.55
N ALA A 311 2.42 -31.79 23.07
CA ALA A 311 2.07 -32.06 21.68
C ALA A 311 0.61 -31.67 21.33
N ARG A 312 -0.17 -31.13 22.27
CA ARG A 312 -1.54 -30.66 22.04
C ARG A 312 -1.57 -29.20 21.55
N PRO A 313 -1.99 -28.91 20.30
CA PRO A 313 -1.87 -27.56 19.73
C PRO A 313 -2.93 -26.58 20.24
N HIS A 314 -2.58 -25.74 21.22
CA HIS A 314 -3.40 -24.59 21.64
C HIS A 314 -3.38 -23.48 20.58
N LEU A 315 -4.38 -23.48 19.68
CA LEU A 315 -4.49 -22.51 18.59
C LEU A 315 -4.77 -21.09 19.11
N MET A 316 -3.92 -20.11 18.80
CA MET A 316 -4.11 -18.71 19.21
C MET A 316 -3.37 -17.72 18.30
N GLY A 317 -3.90 -16.51 18.14
CA GLY A 317 -3.23 -15.42 17.43
C GLY A 317 -2.32 -14.59 18.34
N LYS A 318 -1.49 -13.71 17.75
CA LYS A 318 -0.70 -12.71 18.51
C LYS A 318 -1.57 -11.81 19.40
N ALA A 319 -2.86 -11.69 19.09
CA ALA A 319 -3.87 -11.03 19.92
C ALA A 319 -4.06 -11.64 21.33
N ALA A 320 -3.61 -12.87 21.59
CA ALA A 320 -3.65 -13.44 22.95
C ALA A 320 -2.89 -12.57 23.97
N ALA A 321 -1.79 -11.94 23.54
CA ALA A 321 -0.96 -11.03 24.34
C ALA A 321 -1.68 -9.80 24.94
N VAL A 322 -2.90 -9.53 24.46
CA VAL A 322 -3.76 -8.40 24.86
C VAL A 322 -5.20 -8.87 25.16
N VAL A 323 -5.39 -10.16 25.40
CA VAL A 323 -6.68 -10.80 25.75
C VAL A 323 -6.49 -11.69 26.97
N ASN A 324 -6.62 -11.09 28.16
CA ASN A 324 -6.46 -11.74 29.46
C ASN A 324 -7.76 -11.77 30.29
N GLU A 325 -8.85 -11.20 29.78
CA GLU A 325 -10.12 -11.02 30.50
C GLU A 325 -11.27 -11.87 29.88
N LYS A 326 -11.88 -12.70 30.73
CA LYS A 326 -13.05 -13.52 30.39
C LYS A 326 -14.35 -12.72 30.52
N LYS A 327 -15.23 -12.81 29.52
CA LYS A 327 -16.51 -12.06 29.43
C LYS A 327 -17.60 -12.87 28.72
N PRO A 328 -18.88 -12.52 28.87
CA PRO A 328 -19.94 -13.00 27.98
C PRO A 328 -19.67 -12.59 26.53
N ALA A 329 -19.96 -13.45 25.55
CA ALA A 329 -19.75 -13.16 24.13
C ALA A 329 -20.54 -11.92 23.67
N LYS A 330 -21.69 -11.66 24.28
CA LYS A 330 -22.45 -10.42 24.06
C LYS A 330 -21.64 -9.17 24.42
N ASP A 331 -20.98 -9.17 25.56
CA ASP A 331 -20.28 -7.98 26.05
C ASP A 331 -18.98 -7.76 25.26
N ILE A 332 -18.37 -8.83 24.75
CA ILE A 332 -17.30 -8.75 23.74
C ILE A 332 -17.81 -8.10 22.44
N VAL A 333 -18.98 -8.49 21.92
CA VAL A 333 -19.55 -7.86 20.70
C VAL A 333 -19.88 -6.39 20.94
N ASP A 334 -20.46 -6.05 22.09
CA ASP A 334 -20.78 -4.65 22.43
C ASP A 334 -19.51 -3.80 22.63
N GLU A 335 -18.48 -4.32 23.29
CA GLU A 335 -17.14 -3.69 23.42
C GLU A 335 -16.53 -3.41 22.03
N LEU A 336 -16.49 -4.42 21.16
CA LEU A 336 -15.98 -4.32 19.79
C LEU A 336 -16.70 -3.24 18.95
N VAL A 337 -18.00 -3.02 19.19
CA VAL A 337 -18.81 -2.04 18.44
C VAL A 337 -18.74 -0.64 19.05
N ASN A 338 -18.93 -0.52 20.37
CA ASN A 338 -18.96 0.78 21.07
C ASN A 338 -17.62 1.51 20.93
N ASP A 339 -16.50 0.81 21.17
CA ASP A 339 -15.17 1.38 20.99
C ASP A 339 -14.92 1.74 19.53
N ALA A 340 -15.38 0.93 18.56
CA ALA A 340 -15.22 1.25 17.15
C ALA A 340 -15.96 2.54 16.76
N VAL A 341 -17.18 2.75 17.27
CA VAL A 341 -17.93 4.02 17.11
C VAL A 341 -17.16 5.19 17.71
N PHE A 342 -16.58 5.03 18.90
CA PHE A 342 -15.74 6.06 19.54
C PHE A 342 -14.51 6.40 18.69
N TRP A 343 -13.74 5.39 18.25
CA TRP A 343 -12.52 5.59 17.47
C TRP A 343 -12.80 6.17 16.06
N LEU A 344 -13.90 5.79 15.42
CA LEU A 344 -14.34 6.38 14.14
C LEU A 344 -14.74 7.85 14.31
N LYS A 345 -15.53 8.19 15.35
CA LYS A 345 -15.89 9.59 15.67
C LYS A 345 -14.66 10.44 15.98
N LYS A 346 -13.71 9.89 16.77
CA LYS A 346 -12.44 10.53 17.11
C LYS A 346 -11.55 10.74 15.88
N GLY A 347 -11.47 9.76 14.99
CA GLY A 347 -10.74 9.86 13.72
C GLY A 347 -11.32 10.93 12.79
N ASN A 348 -12.66 11.02 12.69
CA ASN A 348 -13.34 12.07 11.94
C ASN A 348 -13.03 13.48 12.49
N GLY A 349 -12.80 13.60 13.81
CA GLY A 349 -12.35 14.85 14.45
C GLY A 349 -10.95 15.33 14.03
N TYR A 350 -10.15 14.51 13.35
CA TYR A 350 -8.86 14.92 12.77
C TYR A 350 -8.99 15.45 11.33
N LEU A 351 -10.17 15.35 10.71
CA LEU A 351 -10.42 15.87 9.37
C LEU A 351 -10.74 17.37 9.44
N THR A 352 -10.05 18.18 8.64
CA THR A 352 -10.41 19.59 8.46
C THR A 352 -11.72 19.67 7.67
N LYS A 353 -12.79 20.21 8.28
CA LYS A 353 -13.97 20.63 7.53
C LYS A 353 -13.52 21.62 6.44
N PRO A 354 -13.78 21.37 5.14
CA PRO A 354 -13.50 22.36 4.11
C PRO A 354 -14.28 23.64 4.40
N LYS A 355 -13.69 24.82 4.12
CA LYS A 355 -14.45 26.08 4.04
C LYS A 355 -15.28 26.11 2.74
N LEU A 356 -16.28 25.23 2.68
CA LEU A 356 -17.43 25.40 1.80
C LEU A 356 -18.18 26.67 2.23
N ALA A 357 -18.75 27.39 1.28
CA ALA A 357 -19.67 28.48 1.61
C ALA A 357 -20.88 27.88 2.32
N ALA A 358 -21.39 28.55 3.37
CA ALA A 358 -22.45 28.03 4.23
C ALA A 358 -23.65 27.52 3.40
N ASP A 359 -23.98 26.25 3.58
CA ASP A 359 -25.21 25.67 3.07
C ASP A 359 -26.34 26.08 4.00
N TRP A 360 -27.45 26.58 3.44
CA TRP A 360 -28.54 27.21 4.21
C TRP A 360 -29.48 26.20 4.87
N ALA A 361 -29.06 24.94 4.99
CA ALA A 361 -29.89 23.80 5.39
C ALA A 361 -29.44 23.10 6.69
N ASP A 362 -28.24 23.42 7.21
CA ASP A 362 -27.56 22.65 8.28
C ASP A 362 -27.40 23.41 9.61
N ASP A 363 -28.07 24.56 9.78
CA ASP A 363 -28.00 25.41 10.99
C ASP A 363 -29.11 25.05 12.02
N GLU A 364 -28.85 24.08 12.90
CA GLU A 364 -29.49 24.01 14.23
C GLU A 364 -28.60 24.71 15.28
N GLU A 365 -29.01 25.93 15.65
CA GLU A 365 -28.62 26.74 16.82
C GLU A 365 -27.17 26.69 17.36
N PHE A 366 -26.39 27.73 17.03
CA PHE A 366 -25.49 28.37 18.01
C PHE A 366 -25.38 29.89 17.74
N ASP A 367 -25.94 30.72 18.62
CA ASP A 367 -26.00 32.19 18.45
C ASP A 367 -24.65 32.86 18.81
N ASP A 368 -23.74 32.97 17.83
CA ASP A 368 -22.51 33.76 17.97
C ASP A 368 -22.76 35.26 17.79
N SER A 369 -23.09 35.89 18.93
CA SER A 369 -23.30 37.33 19.09
C SER A 369 -22.19 38.27 18.56
N ASN A 370 -21.04 37.76 18.11
CA ASN A 370 -19.93 38.57 17.59
C ASN A 370 -19.89 38.70 16.05
N ALA A 371 -20.77 38.01 15.32
CA ALA A 371 -20.80 37.96 13.86
C ALA A 371 -20.72 39.34 13.17
N LEU A 372 -20.04 39.39 12.02
CA LEU A 372 -20.04 40.58 11.14
C LEU A 372 -21.21 40.51 10.15
N PRO A 373 -21.86 41.66 9.85
CA PRO A 373 -22.98 41.68 8.91
C PRO A 373 -22.52 41.29 7.49
N PRO A 374 -23.35 40.53 6.73
CA PRO A 374 -22.98 40.02 5.42
C PRO A 374 -22.72 41.13 4.40
N GLN A 375 -21.82 40.84 3.45
CA GLN A 375 -21.38 41.79 2.43
C GLN A 375 -22.55 42.25 1.53
N GLN A 376 -22.81 43.56 1.51
CA GLN A 376 -23.90 44.14 0.72
C GLN A 376 -23.41 44.55 -0.67
N VAL A 377 -24.20 44.23 -1.71
CA VAL A 377 -23.90 44.60 -3.11
C VAL A 377 -25.03 45.47 -3.66
N LEU A 378 -24.82 46.79 -3.64
CA LEU A 378 -25.77 47.78 -4.11
C LEU A 378 -25.50 48.11 -5.59
N THR A 379 -26.50 47.97 -6.45
CA THR A 379 -26.39 48.39 -7.85
C THR A 379 -26.84 49.86 -7.96
N ASN A 380 -25.91 50.76 -8.29
CA ASN A 380 -26.23 52.18 -8.48
C ASN A 380 -27.01 52.38 -9.79
N LYS A 381 -27.81 53.45 -9.89
CA LYS A 381 -28.56 53.80 -11.12
C LYS A 381 -27.64 53.99 -12.34
N ASP A 382 -26.37 54.35 -12.11
CA ASP A 382 -25.34 54.57 -13.15
C ASP A 382 -24.69 53.27 -13.66
N GLY A 383 -25.30 52.10 -13.43
CA GLY A 383 -24.81 50.80 -13.91
C GLY A 383 -23.54 50.27 -13.23
N THR A 384 -23.06 50.93 -12.17
CA THR A 384 -21.92 50.48 -11.37
C THR A 384 -22.38 49.71 -10.13
N LYS A 385 -21.64 48.66 -9.73
CA LYS A 385 -21.91 47.90 -8.50
C LYS A 385 -21.03 48.42 -7.37
N THR A 386 -21.64 48.84 -6.26
CA THR A 386 -20.97 49.17 -5.00
C THR A 386 -21.00 47.95 -4.09
N VAL A 387 -19.84 47.41 -3.75
CA VAL A 387 -19.69 46.34 -2.75
C VAL A 387 -19.28 46.97 -1.43
N ILE A 388 -20.00 46.66 -0.36
CA ILE A 388 -19.73 47.10 1.01
C ILE A 388 -19.44 45.85 1.84
N SER A 389 -18.22 45.74 2.36
CA SER A 389 -17.79 44.69 3.27
C SER A 389 -17.32 45.26 4.60
N TYR A 390 -17.39 44.43 5.64
CA TYR A 390 -16.87 44.73 6.96
C TYR A 390 -15.77 43.71 7.28
N ARG A 391 -14.68 44.15 7.90
CA ARG A 391 -13.59 43.31 8.40
C ARG A 391 -13.17 43.76 9.79
N PHE A 392 -12.45 42.93 10.52
CA PHE A 392 -11.60 43.43 11.60
C PHE A 392 -10.24 43.84 11.00
N ASP A 393 -9.64 44.91 11.54
CA ASP A 393 -8.20 45.21 11.34
C ASP A 393 -7.35 44.47 12.39
N ASP A 394 -6.03 44.50 12.23
CA ASP A 394 -5.07 43.81 13.12
C ASP A 394 -5.18 44.25 14.59
N ASP A 395 -5.67 45.47 14.82
CA ASP A 395 -6.04 46.07 16.11
C ASP A 395 -7.38 45.55 16.72
N GLY A 396 -8.04 44.59 16.07
CA GLY A 396 -9.34 44.03 16.50
C GLY A 396 -10.57 44.94 16.30
N LYS A 397 -10.42 46.09 15.63
CA LYS A 397 -11.51 47.07 15.41
C LYS A 397 -12.31 46.77 14.14
N LYS A 398 -13.65 46.93 14.16
CA LYS A 398 -14.54 46.69 13.01
C LYS A 398 -14.42 47.84 11.98
N VAL A 399 -13.83 47.57 10.81
CA VAL A 399 -13.59 48.50 9.70
C VAL A 399 -14.52 48.22 8.51
N LYS A 400 -15.05 49.28 7.89
CA LYS A 400 -15.96 49.22 6.73
C LYS A 400 -15.25 49.58 5.43
N THR A 401 -15.18 48.65 4.48
CA THR A 401 -14.58 48.87 3.15
C THR A 401 -15.69 49.01 2.09
N THR A 402 -15.57 49.98 1.19
CA THR A 402 -16.53 50.22 0.10
C THR A 402 -15.81 50.30 -1.24
N ARG A 403 -16.14 49.40 -2.18
CA ARG A 403 -15.49 49.28 -3.50
C ARG A 403 -16.51 49.38 -4.62
N ARG A 404 -16.30 50.30 -5.57
CA ARG A 404 -17.13 50.42 -6.79
C ARG A 404 -16.48 49.68 -7.96
N ILE A 405 -17.28 48.92 -8.71
CA ILE A 405 -16.87 48.12 -9.87
C ILE A 405 -17.72 48.55 -11.07
N ARG A 406 -17.06 48.80 -12.21
CA ARG A 406 -17.67 49.11 -13.51
C ARG A 406 -17.31 48.02 -14.50
N THR A 407 -18.29 47.23 -14.93
CA THR A 407 -18.08 46.16 -15.91
C THR A 407 -18.23 46.70 -17.33
N THR A 408 -17.20 46.54 -18.16
CA THR A 408 -17.25 46.87 -19.59
C THR A 408 -17.31 45.58 -20.39
N VAL A 409 -18.42 45.35 -21.11
CA VAL A 409 -18.61 44.14 -21.93
C VAL A 409 -18.05 44.39 -23.33
N VAL A 410 -16.90 43.78 -23.63
CA VAL A 410 -16.35 43.75 -25.00
C VAL A 410 -17.05 42.64 -25.78
N LYS A 411 -17.62 42.97 -26.94
CA LYS A 411 -18.19 42.00 -27.88
C LYS A 411 -17.23 41.84 -29.07
N GLU A 412 -16.76 40.62 -29.29
CA GLU A 412 -15.90 40.26 -30.42
C GLU A 412 -16.73 39.46 -31.45
N HIS A 413 -16.53 39.72 -32.74
CA HIS A 413 -17.28 39.08 -33.81
C HIS A 413 -16.52 37.89 -34.39
N VAL A 414 -16.90 36.68 -33.99
CA VAL A 414 -16.27 35.42 -34.44
C VAL A 414 -17.04 34.77 -35.60
N ASN A 415 -16.32 34.08 -36.49
CA ASN A 415 -16.91 33.37 -37.63
C ASN A 415 -17.92 32.30 -37.16
N PRO A 416 -19.10 32.16 -37.79
CA PRO A 416 -20.14 31.21 -37.37
C PRO A 416 -19.65 29.76 -37.18
N ARG A 417 -18.78 29.24 -38.06
CA ARG A 417 -18.24 27.88 -37.94
C ARG A 417 -17.30 27.69 -36.74
N VAL A 418 -16.74 28.78 -36.22
CA VAL A 418 -15.90 28.76 -35.00
C VAL A 418 -16.77 28.84 -33.74
N ALA A 419 -17.88 29.58 -33.79
CA ALA A 419 -18.87 29.59 -32.72
C ALA A 419 -19.56 28.22 -32.56
N GLU A 420 -19.93 27.58 -33.67
CA GLU A 420 -20.54 26.24 -33.71
C GLU A 420 -19.61 25.17 -33.11
N ARG A 421 -18.35 25.11 -33.59
CA ARG A 421 -17.34 24.15 -33.10
C ARG A 421 -16.98 24.32 -31.62
N ARG A 422 -17.15 25.52 -31.05
CA ARG A 422 -16.96 25.77 -29.60
C ARG A 422 -18.00 25.06 -28.73
N GLY A 423 -19.15 24.67 -29.28
CA GLY A 423 -20.21 23.94 -28.57
C GLY A 423 -20.15 22.42 -28.69
N TRP A 424 -19.17 21.85 -29.42
CA TRP A 424 -19.09 20.41 -29.65
C TRP A 424 -18.53 19.65 -28.43
N ALA A 425 -19.11 18.48 -28.14
CA ALA A 425 -18.65 17.62 -27.05
C ALA A 425 -17.27 17.01 -27.34
N LYS A 426 -16.34 17.12 -26.40
CA LYS A 426 -15.01 16.48 -26.48
C LYS A 426 -15.11 14.95 -26.39
N PHE A 427 -14.27 14.26 -27.16
CA PHE A 427 -14.25 12.80 -27.29
C PHE A 427 -12.84 12.23 -27.11
N GLY A 428 -12.73 10.90 -27.01
CA GLY A 428 -11.46 10.23 -26.75
C GLY A 428 -10.87 10.61 -25.39
N LEU A 429 -9.56 10.85 -25.35
CA LEU A 429 -8.82 11.22 -24.12
C LEU A 429 -9.22 12.59 -23.55
N GLU A 430 -9.84 13.47 -24.35
CA GLU A 430 -10.30 14.80 -23.94
C GLU A 430 -11.72 14.80 -23.34
N LYS A 431 -12.39 13.64 -23.23
CA LYS A 431 -13.77 13.52 -22.75
C LYS A 431 -13.91 13.91 -21.27
N GLY A 432 -14.32 15.15 -21.03
CA GLY A 432 -14.56 15.71 -19.69
C GLY A 432 -13.85 17.04 -19.42
N HIS A 433 -12.92 17.44 -20.29
CA HIS A 433 -12.19 18.70 -20.15
C HIS A 433 -13.03 19.92 -20.57
N PRO A 434 -12.75 21.12 -20.02
CA PRO A 434 -13.50 22.33 -20.35
C PRO A 434 -13.34 22.76 -21.83
N PRO A 435 -14.25 23.59 -22.38
CA PRO A 435 -14.19 24.04 -23.77
C PRO A 435 -12.97 24.93 -24.06
N GLY A 436 -12.21 24.57 -25.10
CA GLY A 436 -10.99 25.25 -25.52
C GLY A 436 -9.77 24.31 -25.60
N PRO A 437 -8.64 24.80 -26.17
CA PRO A 437 -7.37 24.11 -26.09
C PRO A 437 -6.84 24.15 -24.64
N SER A 438 -6.23 23.07 -24.17
CA SER A 438 -5.43 23.14 -22.94
C SER A 438 -4.04 23.66 -23.31
N PHE A 439 -3.62 24.77 -22.70
CA PHE A 439 -2.32 25.38 -22.97
C PHE A 439 -1.13 24.50 -22.52
N ASP A 440 -1.37 23.54 -21.63
CA ASP A 440 -0.37 22.57 -21.18
C ASP A 440 -0.10 21.45 -22.19
N THR A 441 -1.05 21.16 -23.10
CA THR A 441 -0.95 20.05 -24.08
C THR A 441 -1.00 20.50 -25.53
N THR A 442 -1.44 21.72 -25.81
CA THR A 442 -1.66 22.22 -27.18
C THR A 442 -0.68 23.34 -27.54
N SER A 443 0.50 22.97 -28.04
CA SER A 443 1.40 23.91 -28.70
C SER A 443 0.94 24.17 -30.15
N VAL A 444 0.83 25.44 -30.55
CA VAL A 444 0.47 25.81 -31.92
C VAL A 444 1.73 25.88 -32.78
N GLY A 445 2.10 24.75 -33.39
CA GLY A 445 3.24 24.64 -34.30
C GLY A 445 3.10 23.42 -35.22
N GLU A 446 3.72 23.47 -36.40
CA GLU A 446 3.70 22.35 -37.34
C GLU A 446 4.57 21.18 -36.86
N ASN A 447 4.06 19.95 -36.99
CA ASN A 447 4.76 18.74 -36.60
C ASN A 447 5.82 18.37 -37.65
N ILE A 448 7.04 18.88 -37.48
CA ILE A 448 8.19 18.52 -38.33
C ILE A 448 8.61 17.07 -38.03
N ILE A 449 8.22 16.14 -38.91
CA ILE A 449 8.55 14.71 -38.78
C ILE A 449 10.03 14.50 -39.11
N PHE A 450 10.88 14.57 -38.09
CA PHE A 450 12.32 14.38 -38.23
C PHE A 450 12.65 12.90 -38.51
N ARG A 451 13.03 12.57 -39.75
CA ARG A 451 13.54 11.25 -40.14
C ARG A 451 15.07 11.30 -40.31
N PRO A 452 15.87 10.73 -39.38
CA PRO A 452 17.32 10.71 -39.54
C PRO A 452 17.73 9.79 -40.70
N SER A 453 18.25 10.34 -41.79
CA SER A 453 18.97 9.55 -42.80
C SER A 453 20.46 9.49 -42.43
N VAL A 454 21.05 8.30 -42.51
CA VAL A 454 22.46 8.06 -42.14
C VAL A 454 23.47 8.70 -43.11
N ASN A 455 23.02 9.42 -44.15
CA ASN A 455 23.86 9.98 -45.20
C ASN A 455 23.54 11.46 -45.55
N TRP A 456 22.94 12.22 -44.63
CA TRP A 456 22.47 13.60 -44.88
C TRP A 456 23.54 14.56 -45.45
N LYS A 457 24.82 14.33 -45.12
CA LYS A 457 25.96 15.14 -45.63
C LYS A 457 26.22 14.99 -47.13
N ALA A 458 25.71 13.95 -47.78
CA ALA A 458 25.77 13.81 -49.24
C ALA A 458 24.71 14.70 -49.91
N GLN A 459 23.43 14.49 -49.54
CA GLN A 459 22.28 15.20 -50.12
C GLN A 459 22.31 16.72 -49.88
N ALA A 460 22.89 17.17 -48.75
CA ALA A 460 23.06 18.60 -48.47
C ALA A 460 23.87 19.36 -49.54
N LYS A 461 24.76 18.69 -50.30
CA LYS A 461 25.55 19.32 -51.38
C LYS A 461 24.81 19.45 -52.72
N GLU A 462 23.69 18.75 -52.88
CA GLU A 462 22.88 18.81 -54.10
C GLU A 462 21.81 19.90 -53.97
N VAL A 463 21.19 20.02 -52.77
CA VAL A 463 20.14 21.02 -52.49
C VAL A 463 20.66 22.47 -52.45
N GLU A 464 21.95 22.72 -52.17
CA GLU A 464 22.52 24.08 -52.16
C GLU A 464 22.62 24.75 -53.56
N LYS A 465 22.25 24.07 -54.66
CA LYS A 465 22.42 24.58 -56.03
C LYS A 465 21.17 25.11 -56.73
N GLU A 466 19.95 24.87 -56.25
CA GLU A 466 18.72 25.24 -56.97
C GLU A 466 17.70 25.97 -56.07
N GLY A 467 17.70 27.31 -56.13
CA GLY A 467 16.65 28.20 -55.58
C GLY A 467 16.58 28.30 -54.04
N GLU A 468 16.03 29.37 -53.44
CA GLU A 468 15.80 30.74 -53.93
C GLU A 468 15.87 31.67 -52.72
N LYS A 469 16.55 32.83 -52.80
CA LYS A 469 16.90 33.66 -51.62
C LYS A 469 16.21 35.03 -51.64
N GLY A 470 15.07 35.17 -50.95
CA GLY A 470 14.44 36.49 -50.80
C GLY A 470 13.15 36.57 -49.95
N SER A 471 13.25 36.55 -48.62
CA SER A 471 12.19 37.06 -47.72
C SER A 471 12.66 37.25 -46.27
N LEU A 472 13.13 36.18 -45.63
CA LEU A 472 13.33 36.13 -44.17
C LEU A 472 14.45 37.05 -43.63
N LYS A 473 15.36 37.53 -44.49
CA LYS A 473 16.54 38.31 -44.07
C LYS A 473 16.28 39.82 -43.96
N GLU A 474 15.13 40.30 -44.42
CA GLU A 474 14.75 41.72 -44.31
C GLU A 474 13.85 41.99 -43.09
N GLN A 475 12.94 41.07 -42.75
CA GLN A 475 12.01 41.19 -41.62
C GLN A 475 12.67 41.21 -40.21
N LEU A 476 14.01 41.12 -40.13
CA LEU A 476 14.80 41.09 -38.91
C LEU A 476 15.74 42.29 -38.72
N LYS A 477 15.73 43.29 -39.61
CA LYS A 477 16.64 44.45 -39.52
C LYS A 477 16.29 45.46 -38.42
N ASP A 478 15.02 45.63 -38.08
CA ASP A 478 14.55 46.79 -37.27
C ASP A 478 14.28 46.53 -35.78
N LYS A 479 14.64 45.37 -35.23
CA LYS A 479 14.45 45.04 -33.81
C LYS A 479 15.69 45.32 -32.96
N LYS A 480 15.88 46.59 -32.59
CA LYS A 480 16.91 47.06 -31.64
C LYS A 480 16.69 46.50 -30.22
N VAL A 481 17.69 45.84 -29.66
CA VAL A 481 17.69 45.31 -28.27
C VAL A 481 18.42 46.29 -27.36
N LYS A 482 17.82 46.62 -26.20
CA LYS A 482 18.45 47.47 -25.17
C LYS A 482 18.99 46.65 -23.99
N CYS A 483 20.13 47.08 -23.47
CA CYS A 483 20.81 46.50 -22.32
C CYS A 483 20.14 46.92 -21.02
N ARG A 484 19.80 45.97 -20.15
CA ARG A 484 19.10 46.26 -18.87
C ARG A 484 19.99 46.91 -17.79
N ILE A 485 21.30 47.00 -18.01
CA ILE A 485 22.27 47.59 -17.07
C ILE A 485 22.57 49.06 -17.43
N CYS A 486 22.77 49.37 -18.71
CA CYS A 486 23.19 50.71 -19.15
C CYS A 486 22.30 51.34 -20.24
N ASN A 487 21.14 50.74 -20.55
CA ASN A 487 20.15 51.17 -21.56
C ASN A 487 20.64 51.34 -23.02
N GLY A 488 21.91 51.07 -23.31
CA GLY A 488 22.50 51.10 -24.67
C GLY A 488 22.04 49.94 -25.56
N GLU A 489 22.25 50.07 -26.87
CA GLU A 489 21.74 49.12 -27.88
C GLU A 489 22.61 47.85 -28.03
N HIS A 490 22.62 47.00 -27.00
CA HIS A 490 23.22 45.66 -27.02
C HIS A 490 22.54 44.71 -26.02
N PHE A 491 22.80 43.41 -26.15
CA PHE A 491 22.31 42.41 -25.18
C PHE A 491 23.03 42.53 -23.83
N THR A 492 22.26 42.51 -22.73
CA THR A 492 22.75 42.66 -21.35
C THR A 492 23.90 41.72 -20.98
N ALA A 493 23.97 40.52 -21.57
CA ALA A 493 25.05 39.55 -21.37
C ALA A 493 26.44 40.00 -21.89
N ARG A 494 26.52 41.11 -22.63
CA ARG A 494 27.76 41.71 -23.15
C ARG A 494 27.90 43.19 -22.79
N CYS A 495 27.35 43.62 -21.64
CA CYS A 495 27.49 44.99 -21.17
C CYS A 495 28.95 45.32 -20.81
N PRO A 496 29.58 46.37 -21.39
CA PRO A 496 30.96 46.73 -21.09
C PRO A 496 31.23 47.16 -19.63
N TYR A 497 30.18 47.56 -18.90
CA TYR A 497 30.26 48.09 -17.54
C TYR A 497 29.80 47.09 -16.47
N LYS A 498 29.58 45.82 -16.86
CA LYS A 498 28.93 44.79 -16.03
C LYS A 498 29.65 44.54 -14.70
N ASP A 499 30.98 44.64 -14.68
CA ASP A 499 31.81 44.23 -13.55
C ASP A 499 32.58 45.42 -12.92
N THR A 500 32.18 46.67 -13.23
CA THR A 500 32.80 47.92 -12.75
C THR A 500 31.88 48.82 -11.93
N MET A 501 30.67 48.35 -11.59
CA MET A 501 29.79 49.01 -10.62
C MET A 501 29.39 47.99 -9.55
N ALA A 502 29.72 48.27 -8.29
CA ALA A 502 29.10 47.59 -7.16
C ALA A 502 27.59 47.90 -7.12
N PRO A 503 26.75 47.09 -6.43
CA PRO A 503 25.33 47.40 -6.28
C PRO A 503 25.15 48.78 -5.65
N VAL A 504 24.43 49.67 -6.34
CA VAL A 504 24.00 50.95 -5.78
C VAL A 504 22.76 50.69 -4.95
N ASP A 505 22.94 50.62 -3.63
CA ASP A 505 21.88 50.43 -2.64
C ASP A 505 22.13 51.41 -1.48
N GLU A 506 21.52 52.60 -1.53
CA GLU A 506 21.71 53.66 -0.53
C GLU A 506 20.57 54.70 -0.56
N GLY A 507 20.18 55.24 0.62
CA GLY A 507 19.13 56.26 0.80
C GLY A 507 17.82 55.73 1.41
N ALA A 508 17.70 55.33 2.70
CA ALA A 508 18.07 56.00 3.97
C ALA A 508 17.06 57.07 4.46
N GLY A 509 16.78 57.25 5.76
CA GLY A 509 17.20 56.49 6.96
C GLY A 509 16.24 55.33 7.34
N GLY A 510 16.14 54.85 8.59
CA GLY A 510 16.78 55.27 9.87
C GLY A 510 15.81 56.04 10.79
N ALA A 511 15.78 55.86 12.13
CA ALA A 511 16.53 55.00 13.06
C ALA A 511 15.70 54.86 14.40
N GLY A 512 16.04 54.07 15.43
CA GLY A 512 17.21 53.22 15.71
C GLY A 512 17.19 52.66 17.16
N MET A 513 18.36 52.23 17.67
CA MET A 513 18.68 51.81 19.07
C MET A 513 18.02 50.50 19.59
N ASP A 514 18.62 49.66 20.45
CA ASP A 514 20.04 49.40 20.80
C ASP A 514 20.17 48.08 21.62
N MET A 515 21.32 47.40 21.54
CA MET A 515 21.80 46.27 22.43
C MET A 515 20.91 44.99 22.50
N ASP A 516 21.33 43.83 23.03
CA ASP A 516 22.49 43.43 23.86
C ASP A 516 22.96 41.97 23.58
N GLY A 517 24.23 41.64 23.93
CA GLY A 517 24.79 40.29 24.13
C GLY A 517 25.02 39.39 22.88
N GLY A 518 26.15 38.69 22.72
CA GLY A 518 27.38 38.63 23.50
C GLY A 518 28.38 37.60 22.93
N ASP A 519 29.66 37.72 23.28
CA ASP A 519 30.83 36.95 22.77
C ASP A 519 30.82 35.42 23.14
N ASP A 520 31.74 34.55 22.67
CA ASP A 520 33.07 34.74 22.07
C ASP A 520 33.48 33.57 21.12
N LYS A 521 34.66 33.66 20.50
CA LYS A 521 35.32 32.63 19.67
C LYS A 521 36.30 31.78 20.51
N PRO A 522 36.89 30.70 19.94
CA PRO A 522 38.11 30.89 19.15
C PRO A 522 38.18 30.08 17.84
N ALA A 523 39.07 30.51 16.95
CA ALA A 523 39.62 29.78 15.80
C ALA A 523 41.14 29.57 16.09
N PRO A 524 42.13 29.53 15.14
CA PRO A 524 42.13 29.32 13.69
C PRO A 524 43.28 28.37 13.20
N GLY A 525 43.55 28.37 11.88
CA GLY A 525 44.87 28.09 11.29
C GLY A 525 45.02 26.72 10.59
N GLY A 526 45.79 26.56 9.50
CA GLY A 526 46.55 27.53 8.67
C GLY A 526 47.77 26.84 8.03
N LEU A 527 48.43 27.27 6.94
CA LEU A 527 48.17 28.23 5.85
C LEU A 527 49.48 28.27 5.00
N GLY A 528 49.42 28.22 3.66
CA GLY A 528 50.59 28.39 2.76
C GLY A 528 51.52 27.16 2.62
N GLN A 529 52.44 27.05 1.66
CA GLN A 529 52.78 27.85 0.46
C GLN A 529 53.65 26.96 -0.51
N SER A 530 53.99 27.31 -1.77
CA SER A 530 53.81 28.54 -2.56
C SER A 530 53.30 28.27 -4.00
N GLY A 531 54.16 27.95 -4.99
CA GLY A 531 53.76 27.61 -6.37
C GLY A 531 54.91 27.18 -7.31
N GLY A 532 54.55 26.52 -8.43
CA GLY A 532 55.49 26.11 -9.49
C GLY A 532 54.77 25.55 -10.73
N SER A 533 54.87 26.25 -11.87
CA SER A 533 54.12 25.91 -13.09
C SER A 533 54.77 24.78 -13.91
N TYR A 534 54.27 23.56 -13.77
CA TYR A 534 54.61 22.43 -14.64
C TYR A 534 53.58 22.29 -15.78
N VAL A 535 54.00 22.51 -17.03
CA VAL A 535 53.14 22.35 -18.21
C VAL A 535 53.05 20.86 -18.60
N PRO A 536 51.86 20.22 -18.58
CA PRO A 536 51.74 18.80 -18.88
C PRO A 536 52.12 18.44 -20.33
N PRO A 537 52.58 17.20 -20.60
CA PRO A 537 53.03 16.77 -21.93
C PRO A 537 52.04 17.00 -23.09
N ALA A 538 50.74 17.07 -22.79
CA ALA A 538 49.66 17.26 -23.76
C ALA A 538 49.67 18.60 -24.54
N MET A 539 50.53 19.57 -24.18
CA MET A 539 50.72 20.82 -24.93
C MET A 539 52.00 20.86 -25.78
N ARG A 540 52.76 19.76 -25.91
CA ARG A 540 53.90 19.70 -26.85
C ARG A 540 53.39 19.49 -28.28
N LYS A 541 53.88 20.28 -29.23
CA LYS A 541 53.50 20.20 -30.66
C LYS A 541 54.10 18.94 -31.31
N GLY A 542 53.23 18.10 -31.88
CA GLY A 542 53.60 17.05 -32.85
C GLY A 542 53.73 15.64 -32.25
N GLY A 543 52.96 14.70 -32.79
CA GLY A 543 52.93 13.29 -32.38
C GLY A 543 51.51 12.75 -32.34
N ALA A 544 51.06 12.08 -33.40
CA ALA A 544 49.70 11.55 -33.49
C ALA A 544 49.61 10.10 -32.97
N GLY A 545 48.54 9.80 -32.25
CA GLY A 545 48.15 8.45 -31.83
C GLY A 545 46.63 8.40 -31.65
N VAL A 546 45.96 7.48 -32.33
CA VAL A 546 44.49 7.45 -32.43
C VAL A 546 43.87 6.70 -31.24
N GLY A 547 42.82 7.27 -30.66
CA GLY A 547 41.99 6.66 -29.62
C GLY A 547 40.83 7.59 -29.28
N ASP A 548 39.59 7.15 -29.51
CA ASP A 548 38.43 8.03 -29.60
C ASP A 548 38.08 8.80 -28.31
N LYS A 549 37.93 10.12 -28.46
CA LYS A 549 37.23 10.99 -27.52
C LYS A 549 35.96 11.53 -28.18
N MET A 550 34.86 10.76 -28.13
CA MET A 550 33.53 11.26 -28.44
C MET A 550 32.79 11.62 -27.15
N GLY A 551 32.77 12.91 -26.83
CA GLY A 551 32.03 13.44 -25.68
C GLY A 551 30.57 13.75 -26.03
N GLY A 552 29.62 12.98 -25.50
CA GLY A 552 28.21 13.35 -25.45
C GLY A 552 27.88 14.02 -24.14
N LYS A 553 27.46 15.30 -24.16
CA LYS A 553 27.13 16.08 -22.95
C LYS A 553 25.71 15.80 -22.45
N TYR A 554 25.43 14.52 -22.16
CA TYR A 554 24.31 14.14 -21.31
C TYR A 554 24.72 14.38 -19.86
N GLU A 555 23.83 14.97 -19.05
CA GLU A 555 23.91 14.75 -17.61
C GLU A 555 23.76 13.24 -17.36
N ARG A 556 24.61 12.68 -16.51
CA ARG A 556 24.49 11.28 -16.13
C ARG A 556 23.30 11.15 -15.18
N ASP A 557 22.43 10.17 -15.45
CA ASP A 557 21.51 9.63 -14.46
C ASP A 557 22.27 8.77 -13.43
N ASP A 558 23.16 9.42 -12.67
CA ASP A 558 23.82 8.83 -11.49
C ASP A 558 22.77 8.36 -10.46
N LEU A 559 21.53 8.88 -10.54
CA LEU A 559 20.33 8.49 -9.76
C LEU A 559 19.93 7.01 -9.89
N ALA A 560 20.34 6.31 -10.94
CA ALA A 560 20.05 4.89 -11.19
C ALA A 560 21.31 4.00 -11.20
N THR A 561 22.41 4.48 -10.61
CA THR A 561 23.69 3.74 -10.53
C THR A 561 23.94 3.22 -9.12
N LEU A 562 24.22 1.92 -9.02
CA LEU A 562 24.69 1.25 -7.80
C LEU A 562 26.21 1.18 -7.79
N ARG A 563 26.78 1.21 -6.59
CA ARG A 563 28.18 0.91 -6.29
C ARG A 563 28.22 -0.42 -5.54
N VAL A 564 28.83 -1.42 -6.16
CA VAL A 564 29.13 -2.72 -5.54
C VAL A 564 30.54 -2.66 -4.94
N THR A 565 30.69 -3.14 -3.73
CA THR A 565 31.96 -3.17 -2.97
C THR A 565 32.17 -4.56 -2.37
N ASN A 566 33.41 -4.85 -1.96
CA ASN A 566 33.86 -6.18 -1.54
C ASN A 566 33.74 -7.25 -2.66
N VAL A 567 34.00 -6.83 -3.90
CA VAL A 567 34.04 -7.71 -5.09
C VAL A 567 35.35 -8.53 -5.08
N SER A 568 35.31 -9.81 -5.42
CA SER A 568 36.51 -10.65 -5.49
C SER A 568 37.48 -10.18 -6.59
N GLU A 569 38.79 -10.28 -6.34
CA GLU A 569 39.86 -9.84 -7.27
C GLU A 569 39.81 -10.57 -8.63
N LEU A 570 39.25 -11.79 -8.63
CA LEU A 570 39.04 -12.67 -9.79
C LEU A 570 37.65 -12.50 -10.45
N ALA A 571 36.90 -11.45 -10.14
CA ALA A 571 35.59 -11.20 -10.75
C ALA A 571 35.71 -10.69 -12.20
N GLU A 572 34.79 -11.11 -13.06
CA GLU A 572 34.66 -10.58 -14.41
C GLU A 572 33.46 -9.64 -14.59
N GLU A 573 33.54 -8.76 -15.58
CA GLU A 573 32.47 -7.78 -15.85
C GLU A 573 31.18 -8.46 -16.33
N GLN A 574 31.31 -9.57 -17.07
CA GLN A 574 30.15 -10.35 -17.54
C GLN A 574 29.45 -11.11 -16.40
N GLU A 575 30.20 -11.69 -15.46
CA GLU A 575 29.60 -12.35 -14.28
C GLU A 575 28.76 -11.36 -13.45
N LEU A 576 29.25 -10.13 -13.29
CA LEU A 576 28.51 -9.05 -12.62
C LEU A 576 27.30 -8.59 -13.45
N ARG A 577 27.40 -8.53 -14.78
CA ARG A 577 26.25 -8.26 -15.66
C ARG A 577 25.16 -9.32 -15.49
N ASP A 578 25.49 -10.59 -15.69
CA ASP A 578 24.53 -11.71 -15.71
C ASP A 578 23.85 -11.95 -14.35
N MET A 579 24.48 -11.48 -13.27
CA MET A 579 23.93 -11.49 -11.92
C MET A 579 22.95 -10.33 -11.69
N PHE A 580 23.28 -9.10 -12.11
CA PHE A 580 22.44 -7.92 -11.88
C PHE A 580 21.33 -7.73 -12.92
N GLU A 581 21.49 -8.23 -14.16
CA GLU A 581 20.51 -8.13 -15.24
C GLU A 581 19.22 -8.93 -14.96
N ARG A 582 19.26 -9.84 -13.98
CA ARG A 582 18.09 -10.57 -13.44
C ARG A 582 17.07 -9.67 -12.73
N PHE A 583 17.47 -8.47 -12.31
CA PHE A 583 16.61 -7.54 -11.57
C PHE A 583 16.05 -6.41 -12.44
N GLY A 584 16.63 -6.19 -13.63
CA GLY A 584 16.25 -5.14 -14.57
C GLY A 584 17.33 -4.87 -15.61
N ARG A 585 17.05 -4.01 -16.59
CA ARG A 585 17.96 -3.77 -17.73
C ARG A 585 19.20 -2.98 -17.33
N VAL A 586 20.36 -3.65 -17.29
CA VAL A 586 21.66 -3.02 -16.97
C VAL A 586 22.22 -2.29 -18.19
N THR A 587 22.21 -0.96 -18.16
CA THR A 587 22.73 -0.10 -19.23
C THR A 587 24.25 -0.10 -19.27
N ARG A 588 24.91 -0.16 -18.11
CA ARG A 588 26.37 -0.15 -18.00
C ARG A 588 26.85 -0.94 -16.78
N VAL A 589 27.92 -1.70 -16.95
CA VAL A 589 28.80 -2.14 -15.85
C VAL A 589 30.13 -1.38 -15.98
N PHE A 590 30.84 -1.24 -14.88
CA PHE A 590 32.23 -0.79 -14.85
C PHE A 590 32.92 -1.44 -13.64
N LEU A 591 33.77 -2.44 -13.90
CA LEU A 591 34.61 -3.05 -12.88
C LEU A 591 35.94 -2.30 -12.79
N ALA A 592 36.29 -1.77 -11.61
CA ALA A 592 37.57 -1.11 -11.44
C ALA A 592 38.69 -2.16 -11.41
N LYS A 593 39.59 -2.15 -12.40
CA LYS A 593 40.76 -3.03 -12.48
C LYS A 593 42.07 -2.28 -12.25
N ASP A 594 43.11 -2.99 -11.83
CA ASP A 594 44.47 -2.45 -11.85
C ASP A 594 45.03 -2.43 -13.28
N ARG A 595 45.85 -1.42 -13.56
CA ARG A 595 46.45 -1.18 -14.88
C ARG A 595 47.69 -2.04 -15.10
N GLU A 596 48.35 -2.51 -14.04
CA GLU A 596 49.56 -3.32 -14.13
C GLU A 596 49.27 -4.82 -13.97
N THR A 597 48.31 -5.21 -13.12
CA THR A 597 47.97 -6.64 -12.88
C THR A 597 46.66 -7.11 -13.55
N ASN A 598 45.83 -6.22 -14.10
CA ASN A 598 44.48 -6.51 -14.61
C ASN A 598 43.46 -7.13 -13.62
N MET A 599 43.83 -7.31 -12.34
CA MET A 599 42.95 -7.82 -11.28
C MET A 599 41.96 -6.74 -10.80
N ALA A 600 40.82 -7.16 -10.24
CA ALA A 600 39.77 -6.23 -9.79
C ALA A 600 40.12 -5.57 -8.44
N LYS A 601 40.00 -4.24 -8.36
CA LYS A 601 40.26 -3.41 -7.16
C LYS A 601 39.15 -3.46 -6.09
N GLY A 602 38.39 -4.55 -6.00
CA GLY A 602 37.37 -4.74 -4.97
C GLY A 602 36.05 -3.96 -5.10
N PHE A 603 35.85 -3.17 -6.17
CA PHE A 603 34.60 -2.44 -6.39
C PHE A 603 34.20 -2.30 -7.87
N ALA A 604 32.89 -2.18 -8.11
CA ALA A 604 32.27 -1.97 -9.41
C ALA A 604 31.14 -0.94 -9.33
N PHE A 605 30.76 -0.38 -10.48
CA PHE A 605 29.56 0.45 -10.64
C PHE A 605 28.64 -0.18 -11.69
N ILE A 606 27.34 -0.19 -11.40
CA ILE A 606 26.30 -0.82 -12.24
C ILE A 606 25.16 0.18 -12.41
N SER A 607 24.96 0.66 -13.63
CA SER A 607 23.87 1.56 -14.00
C SER A 607 22.72 0.75 -14.59
N PHE A 608 21.52 0.98 -14.08
CA PHE A 608 20.27 0.45 -14.65
C PHE A 608 19.64 1.47 -15.62
N ALA A 609 18.67 1.03 -16.42
CA ALA A 609 17.79 1.92 -17.16
C ALA A 609 16.81 2.66 -16.22
N ASP A 610 16.29 1.94 -15.21
CA ASP A 610 15.22 2.41 -14.33
C ASP A 610 15.65 2.40 -12.86
N ARG A 611 15.34 3.46 -12.13
CA ARG A 611 15.69 3.60 -10.70
C ARG A 611 14.96 2.61 -9.79
N SER A 612 13.77 2.16 -10.19
CA SER A 612 13.04 1.07 -9.52
C SER A 612 13.83 -0.24 -9.50
N ASP A 613 14.59 -0.48 -10.56
CA ASP A 613 15.25 -1.75 -10.82
C ASP A 613 16.60 -1.78 -10.10
N ALA A 614 17.30 -0.64 -10.08
CA ALA A 614 18.42 -0.39 -9.18
C ALA A 614 18.03 -0.60 -7.69
N ALA A 615 16.86 -0.12 -7.25
CA ALA A 615 16.41 -0.35 -5.88
C ALA A 615 16.20 -1.85 -5.56
N ARG A 616 15.45 -2.56 -6.41
CA ARG A 616 15.23 -4.03 -6.25
C ARG A 616 16.53 -4.84 -6.29
N ALA A 617 17.55 -4.37 -7.02
CA ALA A 617 18.87 -5.00 -7.06
C ALA A 617 19.70 -4.68 -5.81
N CYS A 618 19.61 -3.45 -5.28
CA CYS A 618 20.26 -3.05 -4.03
C CYS A 618 19.79 -3.94 -2.86
N ASP A 619 18.47 -3.99 -2.64
CA ASP A 619 17.82 -4.69 -1.52
C ASP A 619 18.02 -6.23 -1.52
N LYS A 620 18.50 -6.80 -2.64
CA LYS A 620 18.67 -8.25 -2.82
C LYS A 620 20.11 -8.71 -3.04
N MET A 621 21.01 -7.80 -3.41
CA MET A 621 22.42 -8.12 -3.65
C MET A 621 23.34 -7.57 -2.56
N ASP A 622 22.88 -6.64 -1.72
CA ASP A 622 23.57 -6.32 -0.47
C ASP A 622 23.52 -7.52 0.48
N GLY A 623 24.67 -7.94 1.00
CA GLY A 623 24.80 -9.16 1.80
C GLY A 623 24.87 -10.46 1.00
N PHE A 624 24.90 -10.43 -0.34
CA PHE A 624 24.97 -11.65 -1.15
C PHE A 624 26.39 -12.23 -1.23
N GLY A 625 26.54 -13.52 -0.93
CA GLY A 625 27.82 -14.24 -1.03
C GLY A 625 28.24 -14.50 -2.48
N TYR A 626 29.35 -13.91 -2.90
CA TYR A 626 29.94 -14.05 -4.23
C TYR A 626 31.37 -14.59 -4.15
N ARG A 627 31.57 -15.82 -4.65
CA ARG A 627 32.82 -16.58 -4.49
C ARG A 627 33.17 -16.69 -2.99
N HIS A 628 34.26 -16.09 -2.52
CA HIS A 628 34.69 -16.14 -1.12
C HIS A 628 34.46 -14.82 -0.34
N LEU A 629 33.72 -13.86 -0.90
CA LEU A 629 33.40 -12.57 -0.26
C LEU A 629 31.89 -12.32 -0.24
N ILE A 630 31.44 -11.47 0.69
CA ILE A 630 30.05 -11.00 0.76
C ILE A 630 30.00 -9.63 0.12
N LEU A 631 29.21 -9.48 -0.95
CA LEU A 631 29.03 -8.20 -1.65
C LEU A 631 28.29 -7.20 -0.78
N ARG A 632 28.71 -5.93 -0.85
CA ARG A 632 27.99 -4.80 -0.27
C ARG A 632 27.59 -3.82 -1.36
N VAL A 633 26.30 -3.49 -1.45
CA VAL A 633 25.69 -2.74 -2.56
C VAL A 633 25.00 -1.49 -2.02
N GLU A 634 25.46 -0.32 -2.45
CA GLU A 634 24.89 0.98 -2.07
C GLU A 634 24.59 1.82 -3.32
N PHE A 635 23.64 2.76 -3.25
CA PHE A 635 23.48 3.76 -4.32
C PHE A 635 24.73 4.64 -4.44
N ALA A 636 25.15 4.93 -5.69
CA ALA A 636 26.32 5.74 -5.96
C ALA A 636 26.10 7.20 -5.51
N LYS A 637 26.80 7.61 -4.44
CA LYS A 637 26.79 9.00 -3.97
C LYS A 637 27.46 9.88 -5.03
N LYS A 638 26.75 10.94 -5.47
CA LYS A 638 27.27 11.94 -6.42
C LYS A 638 28.61 12.49 -5.89
N SER A 639 29.64 12.51 -6.73
CA SER A 639 30.89 13.17 -6.41
C SER A 639 30.64 14.66 -6.22
N ALA A 640 30.84 15.16 -5.00
CA ALA A 640 30.98 16.60 -4.79
C ALA A 640 32.22 17.07 -5.55
N ASP A 641 32.08 18.14 -6.34
CA ASP A 641 33.18 18.69 -7.14
C ASP A 641 34.33 19.11 -6.23
N SER A 642 35.52 18.57 -6.50
CA SER A 642 36.74 18.90 -5.76
C SER A 642 37.18 20.33 -6.08
N LYS A 643 37.49 21.09 -5.03
CA LYS A 643 38.12 22.42 -5.12
C LYS A 643 39.57 22.33 -5.58
#